data_AF-A0A4S8I2N0-F1
#
_entry.id   AF-A0A4S8I2N0-F1
#
_cell.length_a   1.000
_cell.length_b   1.000
_cell.length_c   1.000
_cell.angle_alpha   90.00
_cell.angle_beta   90.00
_cell.angle_gamma   90.00
#
_symmetry.space_group_name_H-M   'P 1'
#
loop_
_entity.id
_entity.type
_entity.pdbx_description
1 polymer ?
#
loop_
_entity_poly.entity_id
_entity_poly.type
_entity_poly.pdbx_seq_one_letter_code
_entity_poly.pdbx_strand_id
1 'polypeptide(L)'
;MTKIIYTIALLFCVVSVLAQTALVPTGSTWKYLDNGSNQGTAWRTASFNDGSWASGAAQLGYGDGDEATVVSYGPQSNNKYTTTYFRKTISVADASIFSNYTLRVKRDDGIVVYINGVEKYRNNMPSGTIAYNTWASTNCSDDGNTWLSTTLAAGSLVTGTNVIAVEIHQINKTSSDVSFDLELTGTGVSTAVLTRGPYLQMGNQTAVTLRWRTNIATNSKIEAGTIHGSYTLTATDPASTTEHEVRITGLTPDTKYYYRFGSTTQIIQAGTDNFFTTAPADTTTRKIRIAAFGDCGRNDNSFQTGTLNSYRNYAGSNPAEVLLLLGDNAYNNGTDAEYQSNFFNAYSATILKNHQLFPAPGNHDYYGTSQTSRTGAYYQNFTMPTAAQCGGVASGTEAFYSWDWGNIHFLSLDSYGKENAGTTRLYDTTGAQVTWVKQDLTANTKKWTVVYWHHPPYTMGSHNSDTESELINIRQNFIRILERYGVDIIICGHSHDYERSYLLNGYYGNESSFNVSAHTISSSSGKYDGSTNSCPYKPANGANHGTVYVLAGSAGADGGVQSGYPHNAMPFSVDDGGMFYFEIENNRLDAKFIRRTGIISDQFTMMKDVNKTTNVSIISGSSTTLTASWPSGTYTWSTGATTRSITVSPAANTTYTVRDNASATCVTDVFNVTVNSGARVQTDVPVAAAYTLKIQPTFVKKGQSINVQTNSGEKTTIAIVDISGRIVKTVQFAGAALIETHGLQAGTYFIKVKDNKTAATQKIVVTE
;
A
#
# COMPACT_ATOMS: atom_id res chain seq x y z
N MET A 1 9.15 35.12 48.36
CA MET A 1 10.36 34.28 48.17
C MET A 1 9.89 32.87 47.88
N THR A 2 9.72 32.55 46.60
CA THR A 2 9.11 31.29 46.14
C THR A 2 10.14 30.63 45.24
N LYS A 3 10.64 29.47 45.66
CA LYS A 3 11.75 28.76 45.01
C LYS A 3 11.25 28.14 43.70
N ILE A 4 11.91 28.53 42.60
CA ILE A 4 11.78 27.95 41.26
C ILE A 4 12.58 26.65 41.23
N ILE A 5 11.93 25.53 40.92
CA ILE A 5 12.59 24.25 40.64
C ILE A 5 12.78 24.18 39.12
N TYR A 6 14.03 24.22 38.68
CA TYR A 6 14.40 23.91 37.29
C TYR A 6 14.57 22.40 37.15
N THR A 7 13.71 21.76 36.35
CA THR A 7 13.90 20.38 35.93
C THR A 7 14.88 20.38 34.75
N ILE A 8 16.12 19.96 34.98
CA ILE A 8 17.13 19.76 33.95
C ILE A 8 16.76 18.49 33.17
N ALA A 9 16.46 18.63 31.89
CA ALA A 9 16.36 17.52 30.96
C ALA A 9 17.76 16.93 30.75
N LEU A 10 18.02 15.76 31.35
CA LEU A 10 19.23 14.99 31.08
C LEU A 10 19.10 14.36 29.69
N LEU A 11 19.91 14.86 28.75
CA LEU A 11 20.13 14.23 27.46
C LEU A 11 20.84 12.89 27.71
N PHE A 12 20.10 11.79 27.78
CA PHE A 12 20.69 10.45 27.78
C PHE A 12 21.27 10.20 26.37
N CYS A 13 22.55 10.49 26.20
CA CYS A 13 23.35 9.92 25.13
C CYS A 13 23.43 8.41 25.41
N VAL A 14 22.52 7.63 24.81
CA VAL A 14 22.59 6.17 24.84
C VAL A 14 23.76 5.79 23.95
N VAL A 15 24.95 5.73 24.54
CA VAL A 15 26.08 5.06 23.90
C VAL A 15 25.69 3.59 23.83
N SER A 16 25.37 3.10 22.62
CA SER A 16 25.13 1.69 22.39
C SER A 16 26.41 0.93 22.70
N VAL A 17 26.53 0.40 23.91
CA VAL A 17 27.58 -0.55 24.25
C VAL A 17 27.23 -1.83 23.52
N LEU A 18 27.98 -2.15 22.45
CA LEU A 18 27.88 -3.45 21.80
C LEU A 18 28.22 -4.52 22.83
N ALA A 19 27.37 -5.54 22.98
CA ALA A 19 27.62 -6.62 23.92
C ALA A 19 28.95 -7.32 23.57
N GLN A 20 29.91 -7.27 24.48
CA GLN A 20 31.13 -8.08 24.38
C GLN A 20 30.86 -9.47 24.94
N THR A 21 31.20 -10.49 24.16
CA THR A 21 31.12 -11.90 24.57
C THR A 21 32.53 -12.42 24.85
N ALA A 22 32.80 -12.91 26.06
CA ALA A 22 34.07 -13.56 26.37
C ALA A 22 34.16 -14.92 25.66
N LEU A 23 35.13 -15.05 24.75
CA LEU A 23 35.44 -16.29 24.04
C LEU A 23 36.56 -17.07 24.74
N VAL A 24 37.49 -16.35 25.36
CA VAL A 24 38.49 -16.86 26.31
C VAL A 24 38.54 -15.87 27.48
N PRO A 25 38.02 -16.22 28.67
CA PRO A 25 38.20 -15.40 29.86
C PRO A 25 39.65 -15.42 30.36
N THR A 26 40.09 -14.36 31.06
CA THR A 26 41.33 -14.38 31.88
C THR A 26 41.32 -15.54 32.87
N GLY A 27 42.50 -16.10 33.19
CA GLY A 27 42.62 -17.25 34.06
C GLY A 27 42.15 -18.58 33.44
N SER A 28 41.88 -18.60 32.14
CA SER A 28 41.49 -19.80 31.41
C SER A 28 42.53 -20.92 31.55
N THR A 29 42.08 -22.18 31.52
CA THR A 29 42.99 -23.32 31.39
C THR A 29 43.58 -23.41 29.98
N TRP A 30 44.89 -23.61 29.91
CA TRP A 30 45.65 -23.80 28.67
C TRP A 30 46.35 -25.16 28.69
N LYS A 31 46.46 -25.79 27.52
CA LYS A 31 47.46 -26.84 27.30
C LYS A 31 48.82 -26.17 27.15
N TYR A 32 49.87 -26.72 27.74
CA TYR A 32 51.21 -26.14 27.65
C TYR A 32 52.29 -27.20 27.48
N LEU A 33 53.38 -26.79 26.85
CA LEU A 33 54.60 -27.57 26.68
C LEU A 33 55.81 -26.70 27.00
N ASP A 34 56.56 -27.12 28.02
CA ASP A 34 57.62 -26.39 28.69
C ASP A 34 58.94 -27.18 28.74
N ASN A 35 59.12 -28.11 27.79
CA ASN A 35 60.26 -29.04 27.76
C ASN A 35 61.39 -28.59 26.81
N GLY A 36 61.31 -27.39 26.25
CA GLY A 36 62.31 -26.82 25.34
C GLY A 36 62.41 -27.48 23.95
N SER A 37 61.51 -28.39 23.61
CA SER A 37 61.53 -29.08 22.31
C SER A 37 61.05 -28.19 21.15
N ASN A 38 61.58 -28.43 19.95
CA ASN A 38 61.13 -27.75 18.74
C ASN A 38 59.82 -28.37 18.22
N GLN A 39 58.73 -27.61 18.26
CA GLN A 39 57.40 -28.06 17.80
C GLN A 39 57.14 -27.78 16.30
N GLY A 40 58.07 -27.11 15.61
CA GLY A 40 57.87 -26.68 14.22
C GLY A 40 56.66 -25.75 14.08
N THR A 41 55.90 -25.89 12.99
CA THR A 41 54.70 -25.07 12.72
C THR A 41 53.39 -25.83 12.84
N ALA A 42 53.42 -27.17 12.88
CA ALA A 42 52.22 -28.00 12.85
C ALA A 42 51.30 -27.76 14.06
N TRP A 43 51.88 -27.50 15.24
CA TRP A 43 51.17 -27.27 16.50
C TRP A 43 50.20 -26.08 16.48
N ARG A 44 50.43 -25.13 15.57
CA ARG A 44 49.61 -23.92 15.39
C ARG A 44 48.24 -24.21 14.76
N THR A 45 48.08 -25.40 14.19
CA THR A 45 46.90 -25.80 13.40
C THR A 45 45.95 -26.72 14.17
N ALA A 46 44.71 -26.84 13.72
CA ALA A 46 43.69 -27.68 14.35
C ALA A 46 43.99 -29.18 14.32
N SER A 47 44.74 -29.66 13.31
CA SER A 47 45.07 -31.09 13.15
C SER A 47 46.14 -31.61 14.10
N PHE A 48 46.81 -30.73 14.86
CA PHE A 48 47.83 -31.16 15.80
C PHE A 48 47.22 -31.81 17.04
N ASN A 49 47.79 -32.94 17.46
CA ASN A 49 47.41 -33.65 18.67
C ASN A 49 48.27 -33.19 19.85
N ASP A 50 47.69 -32.38 20.73
CA ASP A 50 48.27 -31.89 21.98
C ASP A 50 47.82 -32.71 23.21
N GLY A 51 47.28 -33.93 23.01
CA GLY A 51 46.76 -34.76 24.09
C GLY A 51 47.79 -35.12 25.16
N SER A 52 49.09 -35.14 24.80
CA SER A 52 50.19 -35.38 25.74
C SER A 52 50.70 -34.12 26.46
N TRP A 53 50.20 -32.93 26.10
CA TRP A 53 50.59 -31.67 26.73
C TRP A 53 49.93 -31.56 28.12
N ALA A 54 50.69 -31.01 29.07
CA ALA A 54 50.17 -30.68 30.39
C ALA A 54 49.11 -29.58 30.29
N SER A 55 48.28 -29.41 31.32
CA SER A 55 47.26 -28.37 31.34
C SER A 55 47.15 -27.71 32.71
N GLY A 56 46.98 -26.39 32.72
CA GLY A 56 46.83 -25.61 33.94
C GLY A 56 46.14 -24.27 33.69
N ALA A 57 45.63 -23.65 34.76
CA ALA A 57 45.00 -22.33 34.71
C ALA A 57 46.05 -21.23 34.54
N ALA A 58 45.74 -20.22 33.73
CA ALA A 58 46.52 -18.99 33.71
C ALA A 58 46.31 -18.19 35.02
N GLN A 59 47.22 -17.33 35.45
CA GLN A 59 48.52 -16.98 34.85
C GLN A 59 49.49 -18.17 34.92
N LEU A 60 50.06 -18.56 33.77
CA LEU A 60 51.07 -19.61 33.68
C LEU A 60 52.46 -18.99 33.64
N GLY A 61 53.41 -19.53 34.39
CA GLY A 61 54.70 -18.86 34.50
C GLY A 61 55.69 -19.45 35.48
N TYR A 62 56.71 -18.68 35.85
CA TYR A 62 57.54 -18.88 37.03
C TYR A 62 58.20 -17.56 37.41
N GLY A 63 58.65 -17.40 38.66
CA GLY A 63 59.53 -16.32 39.09
C GLY A 63 58.85 -15.18 39.85
N ASP A 64 57.55 -14.97 39.65
CA ASP A 64 56.81 -13.80 40.16
C ASP A 64 55.98 -14.11 41.40
N GLY A 65 55.62 -15.38 41.59
CA GLY A 65 54.84 -15.85 42.75
C GLY A 65 53.34 -15.57 42.63
N ASP A 66 52.86 -15.09 41.49
CA ASP A 66 51.45 -14.89 41.14
C ASP A 66 50.88 -15.99 40.22
N GLU A 67 51.67 -17.01 39.92
CA GLU A 67 51.31 -18.02 38.92
C GLU A 67 50.31 -19.03 39.48
N ALA A 68 49.17 -19.16 38.80
CA ALA A 68 48.22 -20.22 39.08
C ALA A 68 48.76 -21.59 38.63
N THR A 69 49.59 -21.62 37.58
CA THR A 69 50.30 -22.81 37.12
C THR A 69 51.77 -22.49 36.89
N VAL A 70 52.64 -23.12 37.67
CA VAL A 70 54.09 -23.01 37.47
C VAL A 70 54.52 -23.90 36.30
N VAL A 71 55.18 -23.32 35.29
CA VAL A 71 55.80 -24.04 34.16
C VAL A 71 57.29 -24.27 34.41
N SER A 72 57.85 -25.32 33.83
CA SER A 72 59.29 -25.63 33.94
C SER A 72 60.12 -24.70 33.05
N TYR A 73 61.26 -24.26 33.57
CA TYR A 73 62.32 -23.63 32.76
C TYR A 73 63.41 -24.61 32.31
N GLY A 74 63.23 -25.91 32.58
CA GLY A 74 64.23 -26.94 32.37
C GLY A 74 65.12 -27.20 33.60
N PRO A 75 66.11 -28.09 33.48
CA PRO A 75 66.87 -28.60 34.62
C PRO A 75 67.92 -27.63 35.18
N GLN A 76 68.20 -26.52 34.48
CA GLN A 76 69.31 -25.61 34.79
C GLN A 76 68.81 -24.17 34.89
N SER A 77 68.93 -23.56 36.07
CA SER A 77 68.50 -22.18 36.31
C SER A 77 69.31 -21.13 35.54
N ASN A 78 70.51 -21.47 35.07
CA ASN A 78 71.37 -20.62 34.25
C ASN A 78 71.37 -20.97 32.75
N ASN A 79 70.53 -21.93 32.33
CA ASN A 79 70.39 -22.37 30.95
C ASN A 79 68.94 -22.77 30.69
N LYS A 80 68.04 -21.81 30.91
CA LYS A 80 66.60 -21.98 30.76
C LYS A 80 66.19 -22.16 29.29
N TYR A 81 65.09 -22.87 29.07
CA TYR A 81 64.52 -23.01 27.73
C TYR A 81 64.07 -21.67 27.16
N THR A 82 64.31 -21.45 25.87
CA THR A 82 63.95 -20.20 25.19
C THR A 82 62.44 -20.03 25.04
N THR A 83 61.71 -21.12 24.73
CA THR A 83 60.30 -21.06 24.36
C THR A 83 59.44 -21.96 25.22
N THR A 84 58.30 -21.41 25.64
CA THR A 84 57.18 -22.16 26.22
C THR A 84 55.97 -22.03 25.30
N TYR A 85 55.33 -23.17 25.00
CA TYR A 85 54.17 -23.20 24.10
C TYR A 85 52.87 -23.35 24.88
N PHE A 86 51.83 -22.67 24.41
CA PHE A 86 50.48 -22.76 24.95
C PHE A 86 49.49 -22.99 23.81
N ARG A 87 48.46 -23.80 24.06
CA ARG A 87 47.43 -24.13 23.09
C ARG A 87 46.06 -24.22 23.75
N LYS A 88 45.05 -23.70 23.08
CA LYS A 88 43.65 -23.78 23.51
C LYS A 88 42.74 -23.96 22.31
N THR A 89 41.80 -24.88 22.46
CA THR A 89 40.70 -25.05 21.51
C THR A 89 39.45 -24.38 22.09
N ILE A 90 38.78 -23.58 21.27
CA ILE A 90 37.50 -22.96 21.61
C ILE A 90 36.45 -23.29 20.54
N SER A 91 35.18 -23.24 20.92
CA SER A 91 34.06 -23.37 19.98
C SER A 91 33.31 -22.05 19.89
N VAL A 92 33.15 -21.54 18.66
CA VAL A 92 32.40 -20.31 18.37
C VAL A 92 31.12 -20.71 17.64
N ALA A 93 29.96 -20.50 18.25
CA ALA A 93 28.69 -20.98 17.72
C ALA A 93 28.33 -20.35 16.36
N ASP A 94 28.59 -19.05 16.21
CA ASP A 94 28.48 -18.32 14.95
C ASP A 94 29.50 -17.18 14.95
N ALA A 95 30.49 -17.21 14.06
CA ALA A 95 31.50 -16.17 13.98
C ALA A 95 31.01 -14.91 13.26
N SER A 96 29.92 -15.00 12.48
CA SER A 96 29.38 -13.89 11.69
C SER A 96 28.73 -12.80 12.55
N ILE A 97 28.38 -13.12 13.81
CA ILE A 97 27.80 -12.16 14.75
C ILE A 97 28.83 -11.19 15.33
N PHE A 98 30.12 -11.34 15.03
CA PHE A 98 31.17 -10.47 15.60
C PHE A 98 31.73 -9.53 14.55
N SER A 99 31.74 -8.24 14.86
CA SER A 99 32.32 -7.18 14.00
C SER A 99 33.84 -7.08 14.11
N ASN A 100 34.38 -7.48 15.26
CA ASN A 100 35.81 -7.57 15.57
C ASN A 100 35.99 -8.41 16.85
N TYR A 101 37.26 -8.67 17.19
CA TYR A 101 37.64 -9.29 18.46
C TYR A 101 38.69 -8.45 19.16
N THR A 102 38.64 -8.38 20.48
CA THR A 102 39.70 -7.80 21.30
C THR A 102 40.53 -8.93 21.87
N LEU A 103 41.82 -8.98 21.50
CA LEU A 103 42.81 -9.89 22.05
C LEU A 103 43.62 -9.14 23.09
N ARG A 104 43.63 -9.62 24.32
CA ARG A 104 44.48 -9.13 25.39
C ARG A 104 45.43 -10.23 25.85
N VAL A 105 46.68 -9.86 26.12
CA VAL A 105 47.69 -10.79 26.60
C VAL A 105 48.50 -10.17 27.74
N LYS A 106 48.78 -10.99 28.76
CA LYS A 106 49.93 -10.82 29.64
C LYS A 106 51.04 -11.71 29.11
N ARG A 107 52.24 -11.17 29.05
CA ARG A 107 53.39 -11.86 28.48
C ARG A 107 54.67 -11.32 29.12
N ASP A 108 55.59 -12.21 29.44
CA ASP A 108 56.98 -11.83 29.74
C ASP A 108 57.87 -12.03 28.50
N ASP A 109 58.85 -11.14 28.35
CA ASP A 109 59.83 -11.02 27.26
C ASP A 109 59.32 -10.96 25.83
N GLY A 110 58.73 -12.01 25.25
CA GLY A 110 58.38 -12.09 23.82
C GLY A 110 57.18 -12.99 23.57
N ILE A 111 56.30 -12.62 22.64
CA ILE A 111 55.09 -13.42 22.32
C ILE A 111 54.77 -13.44 20.83
N VAL A 112 54.31 -14.59 20.35
CA VAL A 112 53.61 -14.73 19.07
C VAL A 112 52.30 -15.51 19.28
N VAL A 113 51.20 -14.98 18.76
CA VAL A 113 49.85 -15.59 18.84
C VAL A 113 49.37 -15.95 17.45
N TYR A 114 48.99 -17.21 17.30
CA TYR A 114 48.39 -17.78 16.10
C TYR A 114 46.94 -18.16 16.37
N ILE A 115 46.07 -17.86 15.40
CA ILE A 115 44.69 -18.35 15.38
C ILE A 115 44.51 -19.16 14.10
N ASN A 116 44.11 -20.42 14.26
CA ASN A 116 43.92 -21.37 13.15
C ASN A 116 45.14 -21.45 12.21
N GLY A 117 46.35 -21.44 12.78
CA GLY A 117 47.61 -21.51 12.03
C GLY A 117 48.13 -20.18 11.46
N VAL A 118 47.35 -19.09 11.54
CA VAL A 118 47.73 -17.77 11.02
C VAL A 118 48.21 -16.88 12.16
N GLU A 119 49.37 -16.24 11.99
CA GLU A 119 49.87 -15.26 12.96
C GLU A 119 48.93 -14.04 13.01
N LYS A 120 48.40 -13.74 14.19
CA LYS A 120 47.46 -12.63 14.41
C LYS A 120 48.06 -11.51 15.25
N TYR A 121 49.03 -11.84 16.10
CA TYR A 121 49.67 -10.87 16.96
C TYR A 121 51.10 -11.30 17.31
N ARG A 122 51.98 -10.32 17.42
CA ARG A 122 53.38 -10.46 17.81
C ARG A 122 53.76 -9.26 18.67
N ASN A 123 54.48 -9.49 19.76
CA ASN A 123 55.05 -8.41 20.56
C ASN A 123 56.45 -8.78 21.05
N ASN A 124 57.36 -7.80 20.95
CA ASN A 124 58.79 -7.90 21.31
C ASN A 124 59.54 -9.11 20.72
N MET A 125 59.21 -9.48 19.49
CA MET A 125 59.94 -10.48 18.72
C MET A 125 60.57 -9.81 17.49
N PRO A 126 61.71 -10.30 16.98
CA PRO A 126 62.32 -9.76 15.77
C PRO A 126 61.40 -9.91 14.56
N SER A 127 61.66 -9.16 13.50
CA SER A 127 60.98 -9.36 12.22
C SER A 127 61.41 -10.67 11.57
N GLY A 128 60.58 -11.20 10.66
CA GLY A 128 60.87 -12.45 9.95
C GLY A 128 60.38 -13.71 10.67
N THR A 129 60.99 -14.84 10.31
CA THR A 129 60.60 -16.17 10.81
C THR A 129 61.05 -16.34 12.25
N ILE A 130 60.09 -16.68 13.13
CA ILE A 130 60.36 -17.01 14.53
C ILE A 130 60.54 -18.53 14.65
N ALA A 131 61.72 -18.93 15.12
CA ALA A 131 62.05 -20.31 15.48
C ALA A 131 62.02 -20.47 17.00
N TYR A 132 61.92 -21.70 17.50
CA TYR A 132 61.85 -22.00 18.94
C TYR A 132 63.07 -21.53 19.77
N ASN A 133 64.17 -21.16 19.12
CA ASN A 133 65.39 -20.67 19.74
C ASN A 133 65.64 -19.18 19.41
N THR A 134 64.67 -18.51 18.78
CA THR A 134 64.70 -17.06 18.61
C THR A 134 64.42 -16.40 19.95
N TRP A 135 65.31 -15.50 20.37
CA TRP A 135 65.12 -14.72 21.59
C TRP A 135 64.15 -13.55 21.36
N ALA A 136 63.54 -13.06 22.43
CA ALA A 136 62.85 -11.77 22.42
C ALA A 136 63.82 -10.64 22.01
N SER A 137 63.28 -9.52 21.55
CA SER A 137 64.11 -8.40 21.07
C SER A 137 64.70 -7.57 22.21
N THR A 138 64.00 -7.43 23.33
CA THR A 138 64.43 -6.70 24.53
C THR A 138 63.94 -7.38 25.79
N ASN A 139 64.50 -7.04 26.96
CA ASN A 139 63.86 -7.36 28.24
C ASN A 139 62.54 -6.57 28.34
N CYS A 140 61.47 -7.19 28.84
CA CYS A 140 60.24 -6.45 29.14
C CYS A 140 60.41 -5.68 30.47
N SER A 141 59.86 -4.47 30.59
CA SER A 141 60.02 -3.64 31.80
C SER A 141 58.87 -3.79 32.78
N ASP A 142 57.84 -4.52 32.37
CA ASP A 142 56.62 -4.74 33.13
C ASP A 142 56.55 -6.13 33.76
N ASP A 143 57.56 -6.98 33.55
CA ASP A 143 57.70 -8.33 34.12
C ASP A 143 56.37 -9.10 34.06
N GLY A 144 55.76 -9.13 32.87
CA GLY A 144 54.47 -9.81 32.64
C GLY A 144 53.21 -9.19 33.27
N ASN A 145 53.30 -8.06 33.97
CA ASN A 145 52.18 -7.49 34.73
C ASN A 145 51.18 -6.69 33.88
N THR A 146 51.58 -6.15 32.72
CA THR A 146 50.71 -5.31 31.91
C THR A 146 49.89 -6.13 30.92
N TRP A 147 48.59 -5.88 30.87
CA TRP A 147 47.74 -6.35 29.78
C TRP A 147 48.00 -5.54 28.51
N LEU A 148 48.59 -6.16 27.51
CA LEU A 148 48.66 -5.62 26.15
C LEU A 148 47.36 -5.93 25.41
N SER A 149 46.90 -5.03 24.55
CA SER A 149 45.63 -5.17 23.82
C SER A 149 45.81 -4.90 22.33
N THR A 150 45.12 -5.67 21.49
CA THR A 150 45.01 -5.45 20.05
C THR A 150 43.62 -5.83 19.54
N THR A 151 43.23 -5.28 18.39
CA THR A 151 41.97 -5.61 17.72
C THR A 151 42.24 -6.55 16.56
N LEU A 152 41.52 -7.68 16.52
CA LEU A 152 41.51 -8.61 15.40
C LEU A 152 40.29 -8.33 14.52
N ALA A 153 40.49 -8.33 13.21
CA ALA A 153 39.43 -8.10 12.23
C ALA A 153 38.35 -9.21 12.26
N ALA A 154 37.13 -8.88 11.83
CA ALA A 154 36.09 -9.87 11.52
C ALA A 154 36.65 -10.98 10.61
N GLY A 155 36.17 -12.21 10.81
CA GLY A 155 36.66 -13.39 10.10
C GLY A 155 38.01 -13.93 10.59
N SER A 156 38.60 -13.37 11.66
CA SER A 156 39.77 -13.96 12.31
C SER A 156 39.49 -15.29 13.01
N LEU A 157 38.22 -15.54 13.35
CA LEU A 157 37.70 -16.83 13.82
C LEU A 157 36.67 -17.35 12.80
N VAL A 158 36.46 -18.66 12.80
CA VAL A 158 35.44 -19.34 11.98
C VAL A 158 34.32 -19.89 12.86
N THR A 159 33.14 -20.10 12.29
CA THR A 159 32.06 -20.83 12.98
C THR A 159 32.50 -22.27 13.25
N GLY A 160 32.32 -22.72 14.49
CA GLY A 160 32.77 -24.01 14.99
C GLY A 160 34.11 -23.92 15.74
N THR A 161 34.94 -24.94 15.57
CA THR A 161 36.20 -25.10 16.31
C THR A 161 37.27 -24.14 15.83
N ASN A 162 37.90 -23.44 16.78
CA ASN A 162 39.07 -22.60 16.55
C ASN A 162 40.20 -23.00 17.49
N VAL A 163 41.44 -22.88 17.02
CA VAL A 163 42.65 -23.12 17.82
C VAL A 163 43.42 -21.84 17.99
N ILE A 164 43.72 -21.51 19.24
CA ILE A 164 44.63 -20.43 19.63
C ILE A 164 45.92 -21.10 20.11
N ALA A 165 47.02 -20.72 19.47
CA ALA A 165 48.36 -21.26 19.72
C ALA A 165 49.29 -20.09 20.03
N VAL A 166 50.04 -20.17 21.12
CA VAL A 166 50.90 -19.10 21.61
C VAL A 166 52.29 -19.63 21.91
N GLU A 167 53.31 -18.90 21.51
CA GLU A 167 54.71 -19.14 21.90
C GLU A 167 55.20 -17.91 22.67
N ILE A 168 55.68 -18.14 23.89
CA ILE A 168 56.38 -17.15 24.70
C ILE A 168 57.88 -17.39 24.56
N HIS A 169 58.65 -16.34 24.35
CA HIS A 169 60.09 -16.39 24.13
C HIS A 169 60.81 -15.51 25.14
N GLN A 170 61.77 -16.11 25.83
CA GLN A 170 62.66 -15.41 26.75
C GLN A 170 63.62 -14.47 25.99
N ILE A 171 64.22 -13.50 26.69
CA ILE A 171 65.27 -12.62 26.16
C ILE A 171 66.65 -13.27 26.21
N ASN A 172 66.90 -14.13 27.19
CA ASN A 172 68.13 -14.90 27.33
C ASN A 172 67.96 -16.13 28.23
N LYS A 173 69.04 -16.91 28.36
CA LYS A 173 69.11 -18.17 29.12
C LYS A 173 68.97 -18.03 30.64
N THR A 174 69.08 -16.82 31.16
CA THR A 174 69.09 -16.51 32.60
C THR A 174 67.90 -15.64 33.01
N SER A 175 66.91 -15.47 32.14
CA SER A 175 65.70 -14.69 32.45
C SER A 175 65.09 -15.15 33.78
N SER A 176 64.70 -14.22 34.64
CA SER A 176 64.26 -14.50 36.02
C SER A 176 62.95 -15.28 36.03
N ASP A 177 62.05 -14.90 35.15
CA ASP A 177 60.63 -15.18 35.20
C ASP A 177 60.07 -15.57 33.82
N VAL A 178 58.81 -15.96 33.79
CA VAL A 178 57.97 -15.94 32.60
C VAL A 178 56.53 -15.83 33.04
N SER A 179 55.70 -15.09 32.31
CA SER A 179 54.30 -14.90 32.64
C SER A 179 53.43 -14.97 31.38
N PHE A 180 52.29 -15.66 31.45
CA PHE A 180 51.32 -15.78 30.35
C PHE A 180 49.87 -15.85 30.85
N ASP A 181 49.05 -14.94 30.33
CA ASP A 181 47.59 -15.05 30.32
C ASP A 181 47.04 -14.43 29.02
N LEU A 182 45.88 -14.89 28.56
CA LEU A 182 45.25 -14.42 27.33
C LEU A 182 43.74 -14.35 27.51
N GLU A 183 43.19 -13.18 27.21
CA GLU A 183 41.76 -12.94 27.11
C GLU A 183 41.40 -12.64 25.65
N LEU A 184 40.28 -13.23 25.19
CA LEU A 184 39.71 -12.96 23.87
C LEU A 184 38.23 -12.67 24.02
N THR A 185 37.80 -11.48 23.63
CA THR A 185 36.37 -11.10 23.59
C THR A 185 35.94 -10.79 22.16
N GLY A 186 34.72 -11.16 21.79
CA GLY A 186 34.09 -10.81 20.52
C GLY A 186 33.09 -9.67 20.71
N THR A 187 33.16 -8.65 19.86
CA THR A 187 32.22 -7.51 19.87
C THR A 187 31.07 -7.78 18.90
N GLY A 188 29.85 -7.93 19.42
CA GLY A 188 28.67 -8.26 18.61
C GLY A 188 28.36 -7.22 17.52
N VAL A 189 27.80 -7.65 16.40
CA VAL A 189 27.10 -6.75 15.45
C VAL A 189 25.75 -6.37 16.06
N SER A 190 25.45 -5.07 16.14
CA SER A 190 24.09 -4.66 16.46
C SER A 190 23.21 -4.95 15.26
N THR A 191 22.25 -5.86 15.40
CA THR A 191 21.26 -6.15 14.34
C THR A 191 20.09 -5.19 14.47
N ALA A 192 19.63 -4.64 13.35
CA ALA A 192 18.42 -3.84 13.36
C ALA A 192 17.22 -4.72 13.67
N VAL A 193 16.43 -4.32 14.66
CA VAL A 193 15.15 -4.93 14.99
C VAL A 193 14.05 -3.91 14.79
N LEU A 194 12.89 -4.41 14.37
CA LEU A 194 11.70 -3.62 14.12
C LEU A 194 11.14 -3.08 15.44
N THR A 195 11.03 -1.75 15.55
CA THR A 195 10.38 -1.07 16.67
C THR A 195 9.01 -0.52 16.28
N ARG A 196 8.76 -0.32 14.98
CA ARG A 196 7.44 0.01 14.41
C ARG A 196 7.25 -0.73 13.09
N GLY A 197 6.24 -1.59 13.06
CA GLY A 197 6.07 -2.59 12.03
C GLY A 197 5.21 -2.15 10.87
N PRO A 198 5.44 -2.77 9.70
CA PRO A 198 5.33 -2.08 8.43
C PRO A 198 3.94 -1.53 8.21
N TYR A 199 3.88 -0.35 7.62
CA TYR A 199 2.65 0.27 7.20
C TYR A 199 2.79 0.86 5.79
N LEU A 200 1.71 0.76 5.03
CA LEU A 200 1.68 1.04 3.60
C LEU A 200 0.98 2.38 3.36
N GLN A 201 1.60 3.26 2.58
CA GLN A 201 1.10 4.60 2.30
C GLN A 201 1.34 4.99 0.84
N MET A 202 0.66 6.04 0.39
CA MET A 202 0.79 6.57 -0.98
C MET A 202 0.70 5.48 -2.07
N GLY A 203 -0.15 4.49 -1.85
CA GLY A 203 -0.42 3.44 -2.82
C GLY A 203 -1.21 3.98 -3.99
N ASN A 204 -0.77 3.66 -5.20
CA ASN A 204 -1.46 4.01 -6.44
C ASN A 204 -1.35 2.83 -7.44
N GLN A 205 -1.63 3.09 -8.72
CA GLN A 205 -1.60 2.07 -9.76
C GLN A 205 -0.21 1.46 -10.01
N THR A 206 0.88 2.19 -9.73
CA THR A 206 2.25 1.82 -10.15
C THR A 206 3.29 1.88 -9.04
N ALA A 207 2.92 2.33 -7.85
CA ALA A 207 3.85 2.52 -6.74
C ALA A 207 3.15 2.46 -5.37
N VAL A 208 3.94 2.11 -4.35
CA VAL A 208 3.55 2.09 -2.94
C VAL A 208 4.73 2.58 -2.11
N THR A 209 4.48 3.32 -1.04
CA THR A 209 5.47 3.68 -0.04
C THR A 209 5.33 2.78 1.18
N LEU A 210 6.41 2.13 1.59
CA LEU A 210 6.48 1.35 2.81
C LEU A 210 7.24 2.15 3.86
N ARG A 211 6.73 2.14 5.09
CA ARG A 211 7.40 2.75 6.23
C ARG A 211 7.56 1.76 7.38
N TRP A 212 8.65 1.91 8.12
CA TRP A 212 8.93 1.15 9.34
C TRP A 212 9.95 1.89 10.20
N ARG A 213 10.11 1.45 11.45
CA ARG A 213 11.12 1.98 12.37
C ARG A 213 12.01 0.87 12.92
N THR A 214 13.30 1.16 13.08
CA THR A 214 14.28 0.27 13.71
C THR A 214 14.87 0.87 14.98
N ASN A 215 15.47 0.02 15.82
CA ASN A 215 16.18 0.44 17.04
C ASN A 215 17.55 1.10 16.77
N ILE A 216 18.13 0.87 15.58
CA ILE A 216 19.41 1.43 15.15
C ILE A 216 19.31 1.92 13.70
N ALA A 217 20.12 2.91 13.34
CA ALA A 217 20.10 3.44 11.99
C ALA A 217 20.67 2.43 10.99
N THR A 218 19.97 2.23 9.88
CA THR A 218 20.44 1.40 8.75
C THR A 218 20.04 2.05 7.42
N ASN A 219 20.63 1.61 6.32
CA ASN A 219 20.05 1.87 5.01
C ASN A 219 18.80 1.03 4.78
N SER A 220 18.02 1.36 3.76
CA SER A 220 16.70 0.76 3.54
C SER A 220 16.67 -0.06 2.25
N LYS A 221 15.99 -1.21 2.28
CA LYS A 221 15.69 -2.01 1.09
C LYS A 221 14.28 -2.60 1.18
N ILE A 222 13.54 -2.52 0.08
CA ILE A 222 12.29 -3.23 -0.18
C ILE A 222 12.49 -4.16 -1.37
N GLU A 223 11.90 -5.34 -1.29
CA GLU A 223 11.75 -6.25 -2.42
C GLU A 223 10.28 -6.71 -2.52
N ALA A 224 9.71 -6.69 -3.72
CA ALA A 224 8.32 -7.08 -3.96
C ALA A 224 8.18 -7.98 -5.20
N GLY A 225 7.16 -8.84 -5.20
CA GLY A 225 6.83 -9.73 -6.32
C GLY A 225 5.42 -10.31 -6.19
N THR A 226 4.85 -10.76 -7.30
CA THR A 226 3.49 -11.33 -7.34
C THR A 226 3.40 -12.74 -6.75
N ILE A 227 4.55 -13.40 -6.56
CA ILE A 227 4.68 -14.72 -5.95
C ILE A 227 5.51 -14.58 -4.67
N HIS A 228 4.97 -15.01 -3.53
CA HIS A 228 5.69 -15.00 -2.26
C HIS A 228 7.01 -15.79 -2.38
N GLY A 229 8.12 -15.19 -1.94
CA GLY A 229 9.47 -15.76 -2.05
C GLY A 229 10.19 -15.47 -3.38
N SER A 230 9.50 -14.93 -4.38
CA SER A 230 10.09 -14.51 -5.66
C SER A 230 9.84 -13.02 -5.89
N TYR A 231 10.82 -12.20 -5.49
CA TYR A 231 10.73 -10.74 -5.55
C TYR A 231 11.50 -10.20 -6.77
N THR A 232 10.77 -9.70 -7.76
CA THR A 232 11.33 -9.21 -9.04
C THR A 232 11.57 -7.71 -9.06
N LEU A 233 10.98 -6.97 -8.12
CA LEU A 233 11.12 -5.53 -7.98
C LEU A 233 11.89 -5.21 -6.70
N THR A 234 12.75 -4.18 -6.75
CA THR A 234 13.50 -3.71 -5.59
C THR A 234 13.56 -2.18 -5.56
N ALA A 235 13.57 -1.63 -4.36
CA ALA A 235 13.87 -0.23 -4.11
C ALA A 235 14.84 -0.14 -2.93
N THR A 236 15.83 0.75 -3.03
CA THR A 236 16.84 0.95 -1.99
C THR A 236 16.98 2.44 -1.70
N ASP A 237 17.15 2.79 -0.43
CA ASP A 237 17.58 4.11 0.01
C ASP A 237 18.89 3.96 0.80
N PRO A 238 20.00 4.55 0.33
CA PRO A 238 21.30 4.45 1.01
C PRO A 238 21.38 5.25 2.33
N ALA A 239 20.42 6.15 2.62
CA ALA A 239 20.45 6.97 3.82
C ALA A 239 20.35 6.10 5.09
N SER A 240 21.26 6.34 6.05
CA SER A 240 21.25 5.66 7.34
C SER A 240 20.29 6.36 8.30
N THR A 241 19.15 5.72 8.58
CA THR A 241 18.06 6.28 9.41
C THR A 241 17.42 5.20 10.27
N THR A 242 16.73 5.60 11.34
CA THR A 242 15.83 4.73 12.11
C THR A 242 14.37 4.83 11.65
N GLU A 243 13.98 5.94 11.02
CA GLU A 243 12.68 6.12 10.37
C GLU A 243 12.85 5.86 8.88
N HIS A 244 12.33 4.73 8.41
CA HIS A 244 12.47 4.34 7.02
C HIS A 244 11.19 4.72 6.25
N GLU A 245 11.37 5.35 5.10
CA GLU A 245 10.32 5.65 4.14
C GLU A 245 10.87 5.34 2.75
N VAL A 246 10.39 4.28 2.12
CA VAL A 246 10.87 3.87 0.80
C VAL A 246 9.72 3.61 -0.13
N ARG A 247 9.78 4.24 -1.31
CA ARG A 247 8.81 4.07 -2.38
C ARG A 247 9.29 3.03 -3.39
N ILE A 248 8.51 1.97 -3.56
CA ILE A 248 8.71 1.00 -4.64
C ILE A 248 7.83 1.38 -5.83
N THR A 249 8.41 1.35 -7.03
CA THR A 249 7.76 1.75 -8.30
C THR A 249 7.84 0.62 -9.33
N GLY A 250 7.21 0.81 -10.50
CA GLY A 250 7.18 -0.21 -11.56
C GLY A 250 6.18 -1.33 -11.30
N LEU A 251 5.22 -1.10 -10.40
CA LEU A 251 4.15 -2.04 -10.12
C LEU A 251 3.11 -2.02 -11.26
N THR A 252 2.45 -3.16 -11.44
CA THR A 252 1.30 -3.27 -12.36
C THR A 252 0.01 -2.88 -11.62
N PRO A 253 -0.93 -2.15 -12.25
CA PRO A 253 -2.23 -1.84 -11.66
C PRO A 253 -3.02 -3.10 -11.29
N ASP A 254 -3.94 -2.97 -10.35
CA ASP A 254 -4.83 -4.03 -9.89
C ASP A 254 -4.16 -5.39 -9.58
N THR A 255 -2.98 -5.34 -8.95
CA THR A 255 -2.14 -6.52 -8.77
C THR A 255 -1.72 -6.67 -7.32
N LYS A 256 -1.84 -7.90 -6.80
CA LYS A 256 -1.34 -8.27 -5.47
C LYS A 256 0.16 -8.54 -5.51
N TYR A 257 0.91 -7.88 -4.62
CA TYR A 257 2.35 -8.09 -4.41
C TYR A 257 2.62 -8.54 -2.99
N TYR A 258 3.46 -9.55 -2.82
CA TYR A 258 4.09 -9.89 -1.55
C TYR A 258 5.40 -9.09 -1.42
N TYR A 259 5.76 -8.69 -0.21
CA TYR A 259 6.98 -7.92 0.03
C TYR A 259 7.78 -8.39 1.24
N ARG A 260 9.07 -8.07 1.21
CA ARG A 260 9.97 -8.11 2.37
C ARG A 260 10.79 -6.83 2.42
N PHE A 261 11.31 -6.50 3.60
CA PHE A 261 12.04 -5.26 3.79
C PHE A 261 13.09 -5.39 4.90
N GLY A 262 14.01 -4.41 4.93
CA GLY A 262 15.10 -4.31 5.89
C GLY A 262 16.17 -3.36 5.36
N SER A 263 17.42 -3.79 5.43
CA SER A 263 18.58 -3.11 4.88
C SER A 263 19.13 -3.85 3.65
N THR A 264 20.20 -3.34 3.03
CA THR A 264 20.86 -4.10 1.94
C THR A 264 21.57 -5.37 2.42
N THR A 265 21.82 -5.49 3.73
CA THR A 265 22.55 -6.61 4.34
C THR A 265 21.70 -7.48 5.25
N GLN A 266 20.50 -7.03 5.63
CA GLN A 266 19.62 -7.71 6.57
C GLN A 266 18.16 -7.64 6.12
N ILE A 267 17.47 -8.78 6.10
CA ILE A 267 16.01 -8.82 6.00
C ILE A 267 15.45 -8.75 7.42
N ILE A 268 14.63 -7.74 7.71
CA ILE A 268 14.04 -7.53 9.04
C ILE A 268 12.72 -8.29 9.17
N GLN A 269 11.87 -8.27 8.14
CA GLN A 269 10.61 -9.00 8.13
C GLN A 269 10.23 -9.47 6.72
N ALA A 270 9.68 -10.68 6.66
CA ALA A 270 9.06 -11.29 5.50
C ALA A 270 7.87 -12.16 5.96
N GLY A 271 6.88 -12.39 5.10
CA GLY A 271 5.73 -13.25 5.42
C GLY A 271 4.67 -13.25 4.32
N THR A 272 3.81 -14.26 4.31
CA THR A 272 2.68 -14.34 3.37
C THR A 272 1.58 -13.32 3.67
N ASP A 273 1.60 -12.73 4.85
CA ASP A 273 0.72 -11.67 5.31
C ASP A 273 1.32 -10.25 5.13
N ASN A 274 2.56 -10.16 4.63
CA ASN A 274 3.15 -8.95 4.06
C ASN A 274 2.80 -8.89 2.57
N PHE A 275 1.67 -8.26 2.24
CA PHE A 275 1.28 -8.04 0.85
C PHE A 275 0.56 -6.71 0.71
N PHE A 276 0.41 -6.21 -0.51
CA PHE A 276 -0.51 -5.11 -0.82
C PHE A 276 -1.12 -5.33 -2.19
N THR A 277 -2.20 -4.61 -2.48
CA THR A 277 -2.79 -4.53 -3.83
C THR A 277 -2.60 -3.11 -4.35
N THR A 278 -2.19 -2.96 -5.60
CA THR A 278 -2.13 -1.65 -6.26
C THR A 278 -3.51 -1.17 -6.67
N ALA A 279 -3.67 0.15 -6.78
CA ALA A 279 -4.94 0.73 -7.20
C ALA A 279 -5.36 0.15 -8.58
N PRO A 280 -6.64 -0.16 -8.78
CA PRO A 280 -7.13 -0.57 -10.08
C PRO A 280 -7.24 0.62 -11.05
N ALA A 281 -7.42 0.34 -12.33
CA ALA A 281 -7.69 1.35 -13.34
C ALA A 281 -9.03 2.07 -13.10
N ASP A 282 -9.15 3.31 -13.55
CA ASP A 282 -10.34 4.16 -13.38
C ASP A 282 -11.62 3.55 -13.96
N THR A 283 -11.48 2.69 -14.98
CA THR A 283 -12.58 1.99 -15.64
C THR A 283 -12.95 0.68 -14.94
N THR A 284 -12.39 0.41 -13.77
CA THR A 284 -12.65 -0.84 -13.05
C THR A 284 -14.12 -0.98 -12.70
N THR A 285 -14.62 -2.20 -12.87
CA THR A 285 -15.96 -2.60 -12.44
C THR A 285 -15.91 -3.64 -11.33
N ARG A 286 -14.71 -4.05 -10.89
CA ARG A 286 -14.59 -5.02 -9.80
C ARG A 286 -14.93 -4.36 -8.48
N LYS A 287 -15.25 -5.20 -7.51
CA LYS A 287 -15.50 -4.79 -6.14
C LYS A 287 -14.20 -4.31 -5.48
N ILE A 288 -14.25 -3.13 -4.85
CA ILE A 288 -13.21 -2.52 -4.03
C ILE A 288 -13.71 -2.53 -2.58
N ARG A 289 -12.83 -2.87 -1.63
CA ARG A 289 -13.16 -3.00 -0.20
C ARG A 289 -12.42 -1.97 0.64
N ILE A 290 -13.16 -1.25 1.48
CA ILE A 290 -12.63 -0.17 2.31
C ILE A 290 -13.04 -0.39 3.76
N ALA A 291 -12.09 -0.26 4.67
CA ALA A 291 -12.30 -0.21 6.11
C ALA A 291 -12.04 1.22 6.60
N ALA A 292 -12.88 1.73 7.51
CA ALA A 292 -12.73 3.05 8.09
C ALA A 292 -12.82 2.97 9.63
N PHE A 293 -11.82 3.53 10.30
CA PHE A 293 -11.65 3.51 11.75
C PHE A 293 -11.55 4.96 12.25
N GLY A 294 -12.55 5.44 12.99
CA GLY A 294 -12.47 6.70 13.74
C GLY A 294 -12.09 6.46 15.19
N ASP A 295 -11.30 7.38 15.76
CA ASP A 295 -11.08 7.47 17.20
C ASP A 295 -10.49 6.17 17.76
N CYS A 296 -9.59 5.59 16.98
CA CYS A 296 -9.13 4.22 17.16
C CYS A 296 -7.91 4.13 18.08
N GLY A 297 -7.39 5.26 18.56
CA GLY A 297 -6.12 5.36 19.28
C GLY A 297 -6.20 5.38 20.79
N ARG A 298 -7.22 4.82 21.43
CA ARG A 298 -7.43 4.99 22.88
C ARG A 298 -6.65 3.99 23.75
N ASN A 299 -6.05 2.96 23.17
CA ASN A 299 -5.41 1.83 23.87
C ASN A 299 -6.36 1.13 24.85
N ASP A 300 -7.66 1.12 24.53
CA ASP A 300 -8.66 0.37 25.26
C ASP A 300 -8.71 -1.07 24.71
N ASN A 301 -8.22 -2.01 25.50
CA ASN A 301 -8.15 -3.41 25.12
C ASN A 301 -9.50 -4.06 24.81
N SER A 302 -10.63 -3.49 25.25
CA SER A 302 -11.96 -4.06 25.04
C SER A 302 -12.66 -3.54 23.79
N PHE A 303 -12.58 -2.24 23.52
CA PHE A 303 -13.17 -1.61 22.34
C PHE A 303 -12.28 -1.78 21.13
N GLN A 304 -11.04 -1.29 21.21
CA GLN A 304 -10.11 -1.24 20.08
C GLN A 304 -9.78 -2.63 19.53
N THR A 305 -9.40 -3.57 20.42
CA THR A 305 -9.10 -4.95 20.04
C THR A 305 -10.35 -5.70 19.58
N GLY A 306 -11.50 -5.46 20.22
CA GLY A 306 -12.78 -6.05 19.83
C GLY A 306 -13.20 -5.66 18.41
N THR A 307 -13.09 -4.38 18.09
CA THR A 307 -13.33 -3.84 16.74
C THR A 307 -12.38 -4.44 15.70
N LEU A 308 -11.07 -4.46 15.99
CA LEU A 308 -10.08 -5.06 15.10
C LEU A 308 -10.38 -6.54 14.81
N ASN A 309 -10.68 -7.31 15.86
CA ASN A 309 -11.00 -8.74 15.72
C ASN A 309 -12.30 -8.94 14.93
N SER A 310 -13.33 -8.14 15.20
CA SER A 310 -14.60 -8.19 14.48
C SER A 310 -14.45 -7.90 13.00
N TYR A 311 -13.67 -6.86 12.66
CA TYR A 311 -13.31 -6.57 11.28
C TYR A 311 -12.57 -7.74 10.62
N ARG A 312 -11.52 -8.27 11.26
CA ARG A 312 -10.73 -9.38 10.71
C ARG A 312 -11.56 -10.65 10.51
N ASN A 313 -12.47 -10.94 11.44
CA ASN A 313 -13.38 -12.07 11.33
C ASN A 313 -14.37 -11.89 10.18
N TYR A 314 -14.94 -10.70 10.03
CA TYR A 314 -15.86 -10.38 8.94
C TYR A 314 -15.16 -10.42 7.56
N ALA A 315 -13.97 -9.82 7.46
CA ALA A 315 -13.25 -9.72 6.20
C ALA A 315 -12.65 -11.08 5.76
N GLY A 316 -12.25 -11.92 6.72
CA GLY A 316 -11.72 -13.26 6.48
C GLY A 316 -10.57 -13.26 5.48
N SER A 317 -10.70 -14.05 4.41
CA SER A 317 -9.70 -14.14 3.34
C SER A 317 -9.77 -12.98 2.33
N ASN A 318 -10.73 -12.06 2.47
CA ASN A 318 -10.94 -10.93 1.58
C ASN A 318 -10.82 -9.60 2.36
N PRO A 319 -9.62 -9.29 2.89
CA PRO A 319 -9.39 -8.04 3.61
C PRO A 319 -9.73 -6.83 2.74
N ALA A 320 -10.01 -5.69 3.38
CA ALA A 320 -10.05 -4.42 2.68
C ALA A 320 -8.73 -4.16 1.95
N GLU A 321 -8.76 -3.36 0.90
CA GLU A 321 -7.54 -2.89 0.22
C GLU A 321 -7.05 -1.59 0.85
N VAL A 322 -7.98 -0.79 1.36
CA VAL A 322 -7.79 0.54 1.92
C VAL A 322 -8.23 0.55 3.39
N LEU A 323 -7.44 1.23 4.22
CA LEU A 323 -7.76 1.62 5.58
C LEU A 323 -7.80 3.15 5.69
N LEU A 324 -8.97 3.70 6.01
CA LEU A 324 -9.16 5.10 6.32
C LEU A 324 -9.06 5.29 7.84
N LEU A 325 -8.34 6.32 8.29
CA LEU A 325 -8.49 6.79 9.66
C LEU A 325 -9.25 8.11 9.68
N LEU A 326 -10.23 8.23 10.59
CA LEU A 326 -11.12 9.39 10.68
C LEU A 326 -10.68 10.39 11.76
N GLY A 327 -9.39 10.38 12.13
CA GLY A 327 -8.81 11.22 13.17
C GLY A 327 -8.81 10.59 14.56
N ASP A 328 -8.08 11.24 15.46
CA ASP A 328 -7.82 10.81 16.84
C ASP A 328 -7.16 9.43 16.91
N ASN A 329 -6.02 9.36 16.24
CA ASN A 329 -5.34 8.10 15.96
C ASN A 329 -4.48 7.63 17.13
N ALA A 330 -4.14 8.50 18.09
CA ALA A 330 -3.14 8.20 19.12
C ALA A 330 -3.56 8.49 20.56
N TYR A 331 -4.40 9.50 20.85
CA TYR A 331 -4.82 9.98 22.19
C TYR A 331 -3.72 10.13 23.28
N ASN A 332 -3.71 11.17 24.11
CA ASN A 332 -4.58 12.35 24.12
C ASN A 332 -3.90 13.56 23.47
N ASN A 333 -2.59 13.50 23.22
CA ASN A 333 -1.83 14.65 22.76
C ASN A 333 -1.11 14.40 21.43
N GLY A 334 -1.29 13.24 20.80
CA GLY A 334 -0.69 12.97 19.49
C GLY A 334 0.83 12.92 19.55
N THR A 335 1.40 12.48 20.67
CA THR A 335 2.84 12.24 20.79
C THR A 335 3.25 10.98 20.03
N ASP A 336 4.52 10.89 19.64
CA ASP A 336 5.03 9.70 18.98
C ASP A 336 4.96 8.44 19.88
N ALA A 337 5.11 8.62 21.20
CA ALA A 337 4.94 7.55 22.18
C ALA A 337 3.49 7.05 22.23
N GLU A 338 2.50 7.95 22.23
CA GLU A 338 1.08 7.60 22.17
C GLU A 338 0.73 6.91 20.84
N TYR A 339 1.25 7.40 19.70
CA TYR A 339 1.11 6.70 18.42
C TYR A 339 1.68 5.28 18.48
N GLN A 340 2.86 5.11 19.09
CA GLN A 340 3.46 3.79 19.24
C GLN A 340 2.58 2.87 20.09
N SER A 341 2.21 3.30 21.30
CA SER A 341 1.50 2.45 22.26
C SER A 341 0.06 2.20 21.86
N ASN A 342 -0.62 3.20 21.30
CA ASN A 342 -2.07 3.18 21.16
C ASN A 342 -2.54 2.90 19.73
N PHE A 343 -1.67 3.06 18.71
CA PHE A 343 -1.99 2.73 17.33
C PHE A 343 -1.11 1.61 16.79
N PHE A 344 0.20 1.83 16.70
CA PHE A 344 1.09 0.90 16.02
C PHE A 344 1.15 -0.46 16.73
N ASN A 345 1.19 -0.51 18.05
CA ASN A 345 1.18 -1.78 18.79
C ASN A 345 -0.09 -2.60 18.55
N ALA A 346 -1.24 -1.95 18.35
CA ALA A 346 -2.51 -2.64 18.12
C ALA A 346 -2.64 -3.17 16.67
N TYR A 347 -2.19 -2.41 15.67
CA TYR A 347 -2.53 -2.67 14.27
C TYR A 347 -1.37 -3.17 13.40
N SER A 348 -0.10 -2.89 13.75
CA SER A 348 1.06 -3.16 12.87
C SER A 348 1.25 -4.65 12.56
N ALA A 349 0.96 -5.51 13.53
CA ALA A 349 1.13 -6.95 13.38
C ALA A 349 0.09 -7.59 12.46
N THR A 350 -1.00 -6.88 12.10
CA THR A 350 -2.14 -7.45 11.38
C THR A 350 -2.48 -6.68 10.11
N ILE A 351 -3.08 -5.50 10.22
CA ILE A 351 -3.75 -4.81 9.11
C ILE A 351 -2.85 -3.75 8.45
N LEU A 352 -1.96 -3.09 9.19
CA LEU A 352 -1.13 -2.04 8.58
C LEU A 352 -0.16 -2.58 7.52
N LYS A 353 0.23 -3.85 7.66
CA LYS A 353 1.13 -4.53 6.73
C LYS A 353 0.46 -5.00 5.44
N ASN A 354 -0.87 -4.86 5.31
CA ASN A 354 -1.59 -5.24 4.08
C ASN A 354 -2.74 -4.33 3.62
N HIS A 355 -3.04 -3.27 4.36
CA HIS A 355 -3.97 -2.22 3.96
C HIS A 355 -3.22 -0.94 3.57
N GLN A 356 -3.63 -0.30 2.47
CA GLN A 356 -3.16 1.06 2.17
C GLN A 356 -3.79 2.05 3.13
N LEU A 357 -2.96 2.70 3.94
CA LEU A 357 -3.38 3.58 5.01
C LEU A 357 -3.46 5.04 4.54
N PHE A 358 -4.65 5.63 4.63
CA PHE A 358 -4.90 7.04 4.36
C PHE A 358 -5.62 7.69 5.57
N PRO A 359 -4.88 8.29 6.51
CA PRO A 359 -5.42 8.88 7.74
C PRO A 359 -5.80 10.36 7.56
N ALA A 360 -6.88 10.79 8.20
CA ALA A 360 -7.14 12.19 8.52
C ALA A 360 -6.65 12.52 9.95
N PRO A 361 -6.29 13.77 10.25
CA PRO A 361 -5.98 14.20 11.60
C PRO A 361 -7.27 14.59 12.37
N GLY A 362 -7.33 14.22 13.65
CA GLY A 362 -8.30 14.69 14.64
C GLY A 362 -7.70 15.69 15.63
N ASN A 363 -8.48 16.17 16.59
CA ASN A 363 -8.00 17.15 17.57
C ASN A 363 -6.93 16.58 18.51
N HIS A 364 -6.98 15.29 18.83
CA HIS A 364 -5.99 14.62 19.66
C HIS A 364 -4.71 14.24 18.90
N ASP A 365 -4.61 14.51 17.60
CA ASP A 365 -3.39 14.28 16.80
C ASP A 365 -2.41 15.47 16.81
N TYR A 366 -2.82 16.63 17.32
CA TYR A 366 -2.00 17.84 17.38
C TYR A 366 -1.28 17.97 18.73
N TYR A 367 0.03 17.72 18.72
CA TYR A 367 0.91 17.92 19.88
C TYR A 367 0.76 19.30 20.52
N GLY A 368 0.31 19.33 21.77
CA GLY A 368 0.21 20.55 22.58
C GLY A 368 -0.69 21.64 22.00
N THR A 369 -1.68 21.30 21.16
CA THR A 369 -2.65 22.20 20.49
C THR A 369 -2.09 23.09 19.37
N SER A 370 -0.87 22.87 18.87
CA SER A 370 -0.34 23.70 17.77
C SER A 370 -1.04 23.39 16.45
N GLN A 371 -2.15 24.08 16.19
CA GLN A 371 -3.00 23.90 15.02
C GLN A 371 -2.35 24.39 13.70
N THR A 372 -1.17 25.02 13.76
CA THR A 372 -0.49 25.61 12.60
C THR A 372 0.87 25.00 12.29
N SER A 373 1.58 24.39 13.24
CA SER A 373 3.00 24.06 13.03
C SER A 373 3.24 22.86 12.12
N ARG A 374 2.23 22.00 11.89
CA ARG A 374 2.32 20.79 11.05
C ARG A 374 3.57 19.92 11.31
N THR A 375 4.07 19.92 12.55
CA THR A 375 5.34 19.27 12.94
C THR A 375 5.19 18.13 13.95
N GLY A 376 3.97 17.86 14.41
CA GLY A 376 3.67 16.81 15.40
C GLY A 376 3.84 15.38 14.85
N ALA A 377 3.63 14.39 15.71
CA ALA A 377 3.90 12.99 15.38
C ALA A 377 3.05 12.48 14.21
N TYR A 378 1.83 13.00 13.99
CA TYR A 378 1.04 12.68 12.80
C TYR A 378 1.83 12.90 11.49
N TYR A 379 2.47 14.07 11.34
CA TYR A 379 3.26 14.45 10.16
C TYR A 379 4.62 13.77 10.10
N GLN A 380 5.13 13.31 11.24
CA GLN A 380 6.37 12.52 11.28
C GLN A 380 6.12 11.07 10.91
N ASN A 381 4.97 10.52 11.33
CA ASN A 381 4.64 9.10 11.25
C ASN A 381 3.95 8.72 9.95
N PHE A 382 3.36 9.67 9.23
CA PHE A 382 2.60 9.38 8.03
C PHE A 382 3.08 10.19 6.84
N THR A 383 3.13 9.59 5.65
CA THR A 383 3.46 10.24 4.38
C THR A 383 2.22 10.30 3.49
N MET A 384 1.85 11.51 3.06
CA MET A 384 0.62 11.75 2.30
C MET A 384 0.88 12.32 0.91
N PRO A 385 -0.07 12.15 -0.05
CA PRO A 385 0.12 12.59 -1.43
C PRO A 385 0.00 14.12 -1.60
N THR A 386 0.99 14.87 -1.11
CA THR A 386 1.03 16.34 -1.18
C THR A 386 1.10 16.90 -2.61
N ALA A 387 1.61 16.11 -3.55
CA ALA A 387 1.83 16.47 -4.95
C ALA A 387 0.93 15.66 -5.90
N ALA A 388 -0.26 15.24 -5.44
CA ALA A 388 -1.20 14.41 -6.20
C ALA A 388 -0.61 13.08 -6.69
N GLN A 389 0.37 12.52 -5.97
CA GLN A 389 1.01 11.25 -6.35
C GLN A 389 0.01 10.09 -6.45
N CYS A 390 -1.15 10.21 -5.81
CA CYS A 390 -2.18 9.18 -5.78
C CYS A 390 -3.47 9.56 -6.52
N GLY A 391 -3.49 10.65 -7.30
CA GLY A 391 -4.69 11.17 -7.97
C GLY A 391 -5.14 12.52 -7.40
N GLY A 392 -6.14 13.12 -8.04
CA GLY A 392 -6.67 14.43 -7.67
C GLY A 392 -5.73 15.62 -7.96
N VAL A 393 -5.90 16.70 -7.19
CA VAL A 393 -5.16 17.96 -7.32
C VAL A 393 -4.18 18.13 -6.14
N ALA A 394 -2.95 18.54 -6.43
CA ALA A 394 -1.92 18.71 -5.42
C ALA A 394 -2.33 19.77 -4.38
N SER A 395 -2.39 19.36 -3.11
CA SER A 395 -2.69 20.26 -1.98
C SER A 395 -1.45 20.98 -1.44
N GLY A 396 -0.25 20.45 -1.71
CA GLY A 396 1.01 20.94 -1.18
C GLY A 396 1.23 20.64 0.31
N THR A 397 0.36 19.83 0.93
CA THR A 397 0.40 19.55 2.37
C THR A 397 -0.10 18.15 2.69
N GLU A 398 0.32 17.60 3.82
CA GLU A 398 -0.13 16.30 4.33
C GLU A 398 -1.39 16.40 5.19
N ALA A 399 -1.80 17.60 5.57
CA ALA A 399 -2.97 17.83 6.41
C ALA A 399 -4.28 17.47 5.71
N PHE A 400 -4.38 17.82 4.43
CA PHE A 400 -5.52 17.53 3.57
C PHE A 400 -5.02 17.22 2.16
N TYR A 401 -5.64 16.24 1.53
CA TYR A 401 -5.17 15.70 0.26
C TYR A 401 -6.28 14.86 -0.38
N SER A 402 -6.15 14.60 -1.67
CA SER A 402 -7.04 13.72 -2.43
C SER A 402 -6.27 12.59 -3.10
N TRP A 403 -6.99 11.55 -3.47
CA TRP A 403 -6.44 10.36 -4.11
C TRP A 403 -7.54 9.54 -4.78
N ASP A 404 -7.14 8.69 -5.71
CA ASP A 404 -8.02 7.87 -6.53
C ASP A 404 -7.76 6.38 -6.29
N TRP A 405 -8.84 5.61 -6.24
CA TRP A 405 -8.78 4.14 -6.21
C TRP A 405 -9.81 3.56 -7.17
N GLY A 406 -9.38 3.28 -8.39
CA GLY A 406 -10.30 2.89 -9.46
C GLY A 406 -11.28 4.02 -9.79
N ASN A 407 -12.58 3.71 -9.77
CA ASN A 407 -13.63 4.66 -10.11
C ASN A 407 -14.12 5.52 -8.92
N ILE A 408 -13.31 5.60 -7.86
CA ILE A 408 -13.59 6.34 -6.62
C ILE A 408 -12.55 7.44 -6.43
N HIS A 409 -13.02 8.65 -6.16
CA HIS A 409 -12.23 9.79 -5.73
C HIS A 409 -12.42 9.99 -4.22
N PHE A 410 -11.33 10.11 -3.49
CA PHE A 410 -11.31 10.30 -2.05
C PHE A 410 -10.69 11.65 -1.67
N LEU A 411 -11.27 12.31 -0.68
CA LEU A 411 -10.70 13.51 -0.05
C LEU A 411 -10.55 13.29 1.46
N SER A 412 -9.33 13.41 1.96
CA SER A 412 -9.02 13.51 3.40
C SER A 412 -8.93 14.99 3.76
N LEU A 413 -9.73 15.44 4.72
CA LEU A 413 -9.75 16.85 5.14
C LEU A 413 -9.33 17.00 6.61
N ASP A 414 -8.78 18.17 6.91
CA ASP A 414 -8.36 18.55 8.26
C ASP A 414 -9.37 19.53 8.85
N SER A 415 -10.18 19.01 9.77
CA SER A 415 -11.23 19.76 10.45
C SER A 415 -10.75 20.52 11.70
N TYR A 416 -9.54 20.25 12.19
CA TYR A 416 -9.03 20.84 13.45
C TYR A 416 -7.86 21.79 13.26
N GLY A 417 -6.99 21.58 12.27
CA GLY A 417 -5.89 22.49 11.99
C GLY A 417 -6.37 23.83 11.43
N LYS A 418 -5.44 24.78 11.33
CA LYS A 418 -5.67 26.12 10.81
C LYS A 418 -4.70 26.43 9.67
N GLU A 419 -5.25 27.01 8.61
CA GLU A 419 -4.52 27.48 7.43
C GLU A 419 -4.22 28.98 7.50
N ASN A 420 -3.51 29.50 6.48
CA ASN A 420 -3.29 30.93 6.27
C ASN A 420 -2.74 31.64 7.51
N ALA A 421 -1.61 31.12 8.04
CA ALA A 421 -0.99 31.60 9.28
C ALA A 421 -1.92 31.58 10.51
N GLY A 422 -2.84 30.61 10.57
CA GLY A 422 -3.73 30.40 11.72
C GLY A 422 -5.05 31.17 11.66
N THR A 423 -5.43 31.69 10.50
CA THR A 423 -6.60 32.58 10.35
C THR A 423 -7.84 31.89 9.80
N THR A 424 -7.70 30.76 9.10
CA THR A 424 -8.82 30.08 8.46
C THR A 424 -8.85 28.59 8.78
N ARG A 425 -10.05 27.99 8.76
CA ARG A 425 -10.34 26.57 9.00
C ARG A 425 -11.16 25.98 7.86
N LEU A 426 -11.55 24.71 8.01
CA LEU A 426 -12.38 23.96 7.04
C LEU A 426 -13.70 24.65 6.67
N TYR A 427 -14.24 25.51 7.54
CA TYR A 427 -15.50 26.22 7.30
C TYR A 427 -15.35 27.65 6.78
N ASP A 428 -14.12 28.15 6.62
CA ASP A 428 -13.84 29.45 6.01
C ASP A 428 -13.76 29.29 4.49
N THR A 429 -14.84 29.64 3.80
CA THR A 429 -15.06 29.24 2.39
C THR A 429 -14.06 29.81 1.37
N THR A 430 -13.25 30.79 1.77
CA THR A 430 -12.15 31.40 0.99
C THR A 430 -10.76 31.00 1.51
N GLY A 431 -10.67 30.20 2.57
CA GLY A 431 -9.40 29.68 3.10
C GLY A 431 -8.72 28.72 2.13
N ALA A 432 -7.43 28.46 2.35
CA ALA A 432 -6.61 27.64 1.45
C ALA A 432 -7.20 26.24 1.22
N GLN A 433 -7.59 25.55 2.30
CA GLN A 433 -8.15 24.20 2.22
C GLN A 433 -9.46 24.18 1.40
N VAL A 434 -10.41 25.07 1.66
CA VAL A 434 -11.71 25.07 0.95
C VAL A 434 -11.56 25.53 -0.51
N THR A 435 -10.61 26.41 -0.79
CA THR A 435 -10.28 26.81 -2.16
C THR A 435 -9.72 25.63 -2.96
N TRP A 436 -8.82 24.87 -2.34
CA TRP A 436 -8.29 23.63 -2.92
C TRP A 436 -9.39 22.58 -3.13
N VAL A 437 -10.27 22.34 -2.13
CA VAL A 437 -11.41 21.40 -2.27
C VAL A 437 -12.27 21.72 -3.49
N LYS A 438 -12.57 23.00 -3.74
CA LYS A 438 -13.34 23.41 -4.92
C LYS A 438 -12.62 23.07 -6.23
N GLN A 439 -11.30 23.26 -6.28
CA GLN A 439 -10.49 22.96 -7.47
C GLN A 439 -10.42 21.45 -7.72
N ASP A 440 -10.17 20.68 -6.66
CA ASP A 440 -10.09 19.23 -6.70
C ASP A 440 -11.41 18.59 -7.15
N LEU A 441 -12.54 18.99 -6.53
CA LEU A 441 -13.87 18.53 -6.92
C LEU A 441 -14.29 18.98 -8.32
N THR A 442 -13.81 20.13 -8.80
CA THR A 442 -14.04 20.56 -10.19
C THR A 442 -13.29 19.66 -11.19
N ALA A 443 -12.09 19.20 -10.83
CA ALA A 443 -11.26 18.35 -11.67
C ALA A 443 -11.68 16.87 -11.64
N ASN A 444 -12.44 16.46 -10.61
CA ASN A 444 -12.87 15.09 -10.42
C ASN A 444 -13.82 14.60 -11.53
N THR A 445 -13.49 13.44 -12.10
CA THR A 445 -14.30 12.75 -13.14
C THR A 445 -14.72 11.34 -12.72
N LYS A 446 -14.38 10.93 -11.50
CA LYS A 446 -14.70 9.58 -11.00
C LYS A 446 -16.19 9.44 -10.73
N LYS A 447 -16.66 8.19 -10.73
CA LYS A 447 -18.08 7.87 -10.53
C LYS A 447 -18.51 8.09 -9.08
N TRP A 448 -17.65 7.77 -8.12
CA TRP A 448 -17.92 7.93 -6.70
C TRP A 448 -17.00 8.96 -6.08
N THR A 449 -17.56 9.81 -5.22
CA THR A 449 -16.80 10.81 -4.45
C THR A 449 -17.04 10.59 -2.97
N VAL A 450 -16.00 10.20 -2.26
CA VAL A 450 -16.00 9.91 -0.81
C VAL A 450 -15.15 10.96 -0.12
N VAL A 451 -15.72 11.66 0.86
CA VAL A 451 -14.98 12.67 1.65
C VAL A 451 -14.95 12.22 3.10
N TYR A 452 -13.81 12.36 3.77
CA TYR A 452 -13.69 12.00 5.19
C TYR A 452 -12.81 12.96 5.97
N TRP A 453 -13.15 13.15 7.24
CA TRP A 453 -12.43 13.99 8.20
C TRP A 453 -12.86 13.65 9.64
N HIS A 454 -12.47 14.46 10.62
CA HIS A 454 -12.75 14.18 12.03
C HIS A 454 -14.10 14.74 12.56
N HIS A 455 -14.27 16.07 12.69
CA HIS A 455 -15.44 16.68 13.36
C HIS A 455 -16.75 16.64 12.54
N PRO A 456 -17.79 15.91 12.96
CA PRO A 456 -19.00 15.67 12.17
C PRO A 456 -19.95 16.88 12.08
N PRO A 457 -20.59 17.17 10.93
CA PRO A 457 -21.57 18.24 10.82
C PRO A 457 -22.88 17.94 11.59
N TYR A 458 -23.18 16.67 11.82
CA TYR A 458 -24.37 16.22 12.53
C TYR A 458 -23.99 15.10 13.48
N THR A 459 -24.31 15.28 14.75
CA THR A 459 -24.23 14.25 15.79
C THR A 459 -25.03 14.71 17.01
N MET A 460 -25.62 13.75 17.71
CA MET A 460 -26.10 13.87 19.09
C MET A 460 -25.54 12.76 19.99
N GLY A 461 -24.44 12.12 19.57
CA GLY A 461 -23.74 11.06 20.29
C GLY A 461 -22.95 11.59 21.49
N SER A 462 -21.64 11.36 21.58
CA SER A 462 -20.85 11.92 22.70
C SER A 462 -20.61 13.42 22.56
N HIS A 463 -20.77 13.95 21.35
CA HIS A 463 -20.68 15.36 21.00
C HIS A 463 -22.02 15.91 20.50
N ASN A 464 -22.18 17.23 20.52
CA ASN A 464 -23.42 17.90 20.14
C ASN A 464 -23.21 18.92 19.02
N SER A 465 -23.70 18.56 17.82
CA SER A 465 -23.61 19.40 16.62
C SER A 465 -24.40 20.72 16.66
N ASP A 466 -25.23 20.94 17.69
CA ASP A 466 -25.98 22.19 17.91
C ASP A 466 -25.35 23.12 18.96
N THR A 467 -24.36 22.66 19.72
CA THR A 467 -23.71 23.49 20.75
C THR A 467 -22.21 23.70 20.51
N GLU A 468 -21.57 22.85 19.72
CA GLU A 468 -20.13 22.94 19.44
C GLU A 468 -19.85 23.78 18.19
N SER A 469 -19.03 24.83 18.36
CA SER A 469 -18.84 25.87 17.34
C SER A 469 -18.26 25.34 16.03
N GLU A 470 -17.28 24.44 16.10
CA GLU A 470 -16.68 23.81 14.93
C GLU A 470 -17.71 23.04 14.11
N LEU A 471 -18.50 22.19 14.76
CA LEU A 471 -19.51 21.35 14.11
C LEU A 471 -20.63 22.21 13.48
N ILE A 472 -21.11 23.22 14.22
CA ILE A 472 -22.10 24.20 13.72
C ILE A 472 -21.57 24.90 12.46
N ASN A 473 -20.33 25.39 12.49
CA ASN A 473 -19.77 26.13 11.36
C ASN A 473 -19.50 25.23 10.15
N ILE A 474 -19.07 23.98 10.35
CA ILE A 474 -18.93 23.00 9.26
C ILE A 474 -20.30 22.76 8.59
N ARG A 475 -21.33 22.47 9.41
CA ARG A 475 -22.71 22.25 8.92
C ARG A 475 -23.27 23.47 8.19
N GLN A 476 -23.06 24.66 8.74
CA GLN A 476 -23.61 25.88 8.16
C GLN A 476 -22.85 26.29 6.90
N ASN A 477 -21.52 26.31 6.91
CA ASN A 477 -20.75 27.00 5.87
C ASN A 477 -20.09 26.07 4.85
N PHE A 478 -19.68 24.87 5.25
CA PHE A 478 -18.82 24.01 4.43
C PHE A 478 -19.59 22.97 3.62
N ILE A 479 -20.48 22.19 4.24
CA ILE A 479 -21.09 21.01 3.58
C ILE A 479 -21.94 21.36 2.36
N ARG A 480 -22.51 22.56 2.29
CA ARG A 480 -23.16 23.13 1.10
C ARG A 480 -22.26 23.21 -0.15
N ILE A 481 -20.94 23.24 0.04
CA ILE A 481 -19.97 23.17 -1.06
C ILE A 481 -19.91 21.72 -1.55
N LEU A 482 -19.71 20.76 -0.65
CA LEU A 482 -19.63 19.34 -0.99
C LEU A 482 -20.89 18.82 -1.69
N GLU A 483 -22.07 19.18 -1.19
CA GLU A 483 -23.36 18.81 -1.81
C GLU A 483 -23.48 19.38 -3.24
N ARG A 484 -23.07 20.64 -3.46
CA ARG A 484 -23.08 21.27 -4.79
C ARG A 484 -22.14 20.60 -5.79
N TYR A 485 -21.04 20.00 -5.33
CA TYR A 485 -20.11 19.27 -6.18
C TYR A 485 -20.48 17.79 -6.36
N GLY A 486 -21.59 17.33 -5.77
CA GLY A 486 -22.03 15.95 -5.93
C GLY A 486 -21.19 14.94 -5.16
N VAL A 487 -20.78 15.29 -3.92
CA VAL A 487 -20.20 14.30 -2.99
C VAL A 487 -21.26 13.27 -2.61
N ASP A 488 -20.91 11.98 -2.60
CA ASP A 488 -21.86 10.89 -2.35
C ASP A 488 -21.99 10.58 -0.88
N ILE A 489 -20.85 10.45 -0.21
CA ILE A 489 -20.77 10.06 1.18
C ILE A 489 -19.69 10.85 1.90
N ILE A 490 -20.04 11.30 3.09
CA ILE A 490 -19.18 12.02 4.03
C ILE A 490 -19.02 11.12 5.26
N ILE A 491 -17.78 10.88 5.69
CA ILE A 491 -17.48 9.97 6.80
C ILE A 491 -16.66 10.72 7.87
N CYS A 492 -17.16 10.74 9.11
CA CYS A 492 -16.57 11.47 10.24
C CYS A 492 -16.32 10.60 11.47
N GLY A 493 -15.45 11.05 12.38
CA GLY A 493 -15.19 10.48 13.70
C GLY A 493 -15.67 11.40 14.83
N HIS A 494 -14.85 11.58 15.87
CA HIS A 494 -14.99 12.54 16.98
C HIS A 494 -16.10 12.22 17.99
N SER A 495 -17.32 12.00 17.52
CA SER A 495 -18.40 11.49 18.38
C SER A 495 -18.29 9.98 18.45
N HIS A 496 -18.20 9.45 19.67
CA HIS A 496 -17.80 8.07 19.95
C HIS A 496 -18.93 7.06 19.81
N ASP A 497 -19.67 7.16 18.71
CA ASP A 497 -20.81 6.33 18.37
C ASP A 497 -20.92 6.19 16.83
N TYR A 498 -21.99 5.53 16.39
CA TYR A 498 -22.34 5.43 14.98
C TYR A 498 -23.64 6.14 14.69
N GLU A 499 -23.66 7.00 13.67
CA GLU A 499 -24.87 7.62 13.15
C GLU A 499 -24.84 7.66 11.62
N ARG A 500 -25.98 7.43 10.97
CA ARG A 500 -26.11 7.52 9.52
C ARG A 500 -27.35 8.30 9.13
N SER A 501 -27.16 9.23 8.20
CA SER A 501 -28.23 10.09 7.70
C SER A 501 -29.13 9.44 6.64
N TYR A 502 -30.25 10.11 6.37
CA TYR A 502 -30.95 9.99 5.09
C TYR A 502 -30.05 10.43 3.92
N LEU A 503 -30.53 10.28 2.68
CA LEU A 503 -29.91 10.96 1.54
C LEU A 503 -30.26 12.46 1.60
N LEU A 504 -29.43 13.25 2.29
CA LEU A 504 -29.68 14.65 2.61
C LEU A 504 -29.34 15.58 1.45
N ASN A 505 -30.07 16.69 1.35
CA ASN A 505 -29.72 17.80 0.48
C ASN A 505 -30.30 19.09 1.05
N GLY A 506 -29.46 20.12 1.22
CA GLY A 506 -29.94 21.45 1.63
C GLY A 506 -30.27 21.62 3.11
N TYR A 507 -29.80 20.73 3.99
CA TYR A 507 -30.07 20.83 5.44
C TYR A 507 -28.89 21.44 6.20
N TYR A 508 -28.97 22.70 6.61
CA TYR A 508 -27.86 23.38 7.29
C TYR A 508 -28.23 23.94 8.67
N GLY A 509 -29.45 23.65 9.12
CA GLY A 509 -29.98 24.11 10.40
C GLY A 509 -29.64 23.18 11.56
N ASN A 510 -30.13 23.52 12.75
CA ASN A 510 -30.00 22.70 13.95
C ASN A 510 -30.92 21.47 13.92
N GLU A 511 -30.78 20.56 14.89
CA GLU A 511 -31.51 19.29 14.98
C GLU A 511 -33.03 19.51 14.87
N SER A 512 -33.57 20.42 15.70
CA SER A 512 -35.01 20.70 15.75
C SER A 512 -35.61 21.29 14.46
N SER A 513 -34.78 21.80 13.55
CA SER A 513 -35.22 22.33 12.26
C SER A 513 -35.33 21.28 11.15
N PHE A 514 -34.92 20.03 11.42
CA PHE A 514 -34.96 18.98 10.41
C PHE A 514 -36.40 18.65 9.98
N ASN A 515 -36.62 18.60 8.66
CA ASN A 515 -37.87 18.14 8.08
C ASN A 515 -37.56 17.18 6.92
N VAL A 516 -37.98 15.91 7.07
CA VAL A 516 -37.66 14.86 6.09
C VAL A 516 -38.09 15.21 4.65
N SER A 517 -39.22 15.90 4.47
CA SER A 517 -39.75 16.25 3.15
C SER A 517 -39.00 17.41 2.47
N ALA A 518 -38.42 18.32 3.26
CA ALA A 518 -37.69 19.46 2.76
C ALA A 518 -36.19 19.17 2.54
N HIS A 519 -35.64 18.24 3.33
CA HIS A 519 -34.20 18.08 3.52
C HIS A 519 -33.63 16.76 3.01
N THR A 520 -34.47 15.88 2.45
CA THR A 520 -34.03 14.60 1.89
C THR A 520 -34.44 14.48 0.42
N ILE A 521 -33.55 13.91 -0.40
CA ILE A 521 -33.90 13.47 -1.75
C ILE A 521 -34.74 12.19 -1.69
N SER A 522 -34.53 11.39 -0.65
CA SER A 522 -35.23 10.14 -0.41
C SER A 522 -35.41 9.92 1.09
N SER A 523 -36.65 9.72 1.51
CA SER A 523 -37.01 9.31 2.87
C SER A 523 -36.79 7.82 3.13
N SER A 524 -36.29 7.06 2.15
CA SER A 524 -35.93 5.65 2.35
C SER A 524 -34.93 5.47 3.49
N SER A 525 -34.98 4.34 4.18
CA SER A 525 -33.98 3.96 5.17
C SER A 525 -32.64 3.55 4.54
N GLY A 526 -32.63 3.25 3.23
CA GLY A 526 -31.45 2.79 2.49
C GLY A 526 -31.03 1.34 2.78
N LYS A 527 -31.67 0.67 3.76
CA LYS A 527 -31.25 -0.66 4.24
C LYS A 527 -31.22 -1.76 3.19
N TYR A 528 -32.09 -1.64 2.20
CA TYR A 528 -32.23 -2.53 1.07
C TYR A 528 -32.34 -4.02 1.43
N ASP A 529 -33.09 -4.31 2.50
CA ASP A 529 -33.32 -5.64 3.07
C ASP A 529 -34.74 -6.17 2.82
N GLY A 530 -35.57 -5.41 2.10
CA GLY A 530 -36.97 -5.76 1.82
C GLY A 530 -37.96 -5.30 2.89
N SER A 531 -37.50 -4.64 3.96
CA SER A 531 -38.38 -3.99 4.93
C SER A 531 -39.11 -2.78 4.32
N THR A 532 -40.16 -2.28 4.97
CA THR A 532 -40.92 -1.13 4.50
C THR A 532 -40.03 0.10 4.31
N ASN A 533 -40.19 0.82 3.19
CA ASN A 533 -39.45 2.05 2.89
C ASN A 533 -37.91 1.87 2.97
N SER A 534 -37.40 0.77 2.40
CA SER A 534 -35.98 0.40 2.45
C SER A 534 -35.26 0.41 1.09
N CYS A 535 -35.84 1.03 0.05
CA CYS A 535 -35.17 1.14 -1.25
C CYS A 535 -33.74 1.71 -1.11
N PRO A 536 -32.79 1.31 -1.98
CA PRO A 536 -31.43 1.85 -1.90
C PRO A 536 -31.47 3.37 -2.13
N TYR A 537 -30.50 4.08 -1.56
CA TYR A 537 -30.31 5.48 -1.90
C TYR A 537 -29.88 5.58 -3.36
N LYS A 538 -30.52 6.48 -4.09
CA LYS A 538 -30.25 6.71 -5.51
C LYS A 538 -29.93 8.18 -5.69
N PRO A 539 -28.66 8.59 -5.48
CA PRO A 539 -28.24 9.94 -5.81
C PRO A 539 -28.63 10.23 -7.27
N ALA A 540 -29.20 11.41 -7.51
CA ALA A 540 -29.44 11.88 -8.86
C ALA A 540 -28.11 12.04 -9.64
N ASN A 541 -28.18 12.40 -10.92
CA ASN A 541 -26.97 12.73 -11.66
C ASN A 541 -26.60 14.21 -11.47
N GLY A 542 -25.32 14.49 -11.19
CA GLY A 542 -24.76 15.84 -11.16
C GLY A 542 -24.74 16.51 -9.79
N ALA A 543 -24.79 17.84 -9.77
CA ALA A 543 -24.72 18.66 -8.56
C ALA A 543 -25.96 18.51 -7.67
N ASN A 544 -25.79 18.63 -6.35
CA ASN A 544 -26.89 18.57 -5.35
C ASN A 544 -27.74 17.28 -5.47
N HIS A 545 -27.08 16.17 -5.80
CA HIS A 545 -27.75 14.89 -6.03
C HIS A 545 -28.15 14.14 -4.74
N GLY A 546 -27.83 14.73 -3.59
CA GLY A 546 -27.97 14.15 -2.26
C GLY A 546 -26.68 13.51 -1.75
N THR A 547 -26.40 13.68 -0.46
CA THR A 547 -25.21 13.15 0.23
C THR A 547 -25.62 12.38 1.48
N VAL A 548 -24.97 11.24 1.73
CA VAL A 548 -25.11 10.49 2.99
C VAL A 548 -23.99 10.89 3.94
N TYR A 549 -24.34 11.23 5.17
CA TYR A 549 -23.41 11.54 6.24
C TYR A 549 -23.33 10.34 7.18
N VAL A 550 -22.13 9.88 7.46
CA VAL A 550 -21.83 8.76 8.35
C VAL A 550 -20.88 9.24 9.43
N LEU A 551 -21.30 9.10 10.68
CA LEU A 551 -20.44 9.16 11.84
C LEU A 551 -20.01 7.73 12.21
N ALA A 552 -18.72 7.51 12.38
CA ALA A 552 -18.15 6.22 12.79
C ALA A 552 -16.92 6.43 13.70
N GLY A 553 -17.13 7.14 14.82
CA GLY A 553 -16.07 7.54 15.75
C GLY A 553 -15.86 6.59 16.92
N SER A 554 -16.24 5.32 16.81
CA SER A 554 -16.25 4.38 17.95
C SER A 554 -15.34 3.16 17.77
N ALA A 555 -14.28 3.26 16.95
CA ALA A 555 -13.45 2.09 16.67
C ALA A 555 -12.55 1.69 17.85
N GLY A 556 -12.11 2.66 18.65
CA GLY A 556 -11.37 2.42 19.89
C GLY A 556 -11.88 3.26 21.07
N ALA A 557 -12.64 4.32 20.79
CA ALA A 557 -13.26 5.16 21.79
C ALA A 557 -14.70 4.77 22.08
N ASP A 558 -15.08 4.92 23.35
CA ASP A 558 -16.45 4.79 23.84
C ASP A 558 -16.99 6.15 24.30
N GLY A 559 -18.30 6.30 24.21
CA GLY A 559 -19.03 7.55 24.42
C GLY A 559 -20.31 7.38 25.23
N GLY A 560 -21.16 8.39 25.10
CA GLY A 560 -22.55 8.35 25.54
C GLY A 560 -23.36 9.22 24.59
N VAL A 561 -24.61 9.53 24.94
CA VAL A 561 -25.51 10.31 24.06
C VAL A 561 -25.89 11.66 24.67
N GLN A 562 -26.14 12.66 23.82
CA GLN A 562 -26.62 13.99 24.20
C GLN A 562 -28.15 14.08 24.13
N SER A 563 -28.69 15.18 24.68
CA SER A 563 -30.10 15.52 24.52
C SER A 563 -30.46 15.70 23.05
N GLY A 564 -31.54 15.06 22.60
CA GLY A 564 -31.95 15.04 21.19
C GLY A 564 -31.42 13.84 20.40
N TYR A 565 -30.74 12.88 21.06
CA TYR A 565 -30.35 11.63 20.42
C TYR A 565 -31.54 10.65 20.25
N PRO A 566 -31.62 9.92 19.11
CA PRO A 566 -30.81 10.10 17.91
C PRO A 566 -31.17 11.38 17.16
N HIS A 567 -30.19 11.99 16.48
CA HIS A 567 -30.42 13.21 15.70
C HIS A 567 -31.48 12.94 14.62
N ASN A 568 -32.50 13.81 14.46
CA ASN A 568 -33.66 13.55 13.56
C ASN A 568 -33.31 13.29 12.08
N ALA A 569 -32.19 13.82 11.59
CA ALA A 569 -31.64 13.53 10.26
C ALA A 569 -31.03 12.12 10.10
N MET A 570 -30.84 11.38 11.20
CA MET A 570 -30.18 10.08 11.30
C MET A 570 -31.20 8.96 11.50
N PRO A 571 -31.67 8.27 10.44
CA PRO A 571 -32.56 7.12 10.58
C PRO A 571 -31.95 5.95 11.35
N PHE A 572 -30.61 5.93 11.52
CA PHE A 572 -29.91 4.90 12.28
C PHE A 572 -28.82 5.53 13.13
N SER A 573 -28.86 5.24 14.42
CA SER A 573 -27.82 5.59 15.37
C SER A 573 -27.63 4.45 16.36
N VAL A 574 -26.38 4.23 16.79
CA VAL A 574 -25.96 3.20 17.72
C VAL A 574 -24.84 3.73 18.60
N ASP A 575 -25.08 3.77 19.91
CA ASP A 575 -24.08 4.05 20.95
C ASP A 575 -23.40 2.73 21.38
N ASP A 576 -22.50 2.22 20.54
CA ASP A 576 -21.63 1.07 20.81
C ASP A 576 -20.39 1.12 19.91
N GLY A 577 -19.31 0.48 20.35
CA GLY A 577 -18.05 0.44 19.62
C GLY A 577 -18.13 -0.37 18.33
N GLY A 578 -17.40 0.06 17.30
CA GLY A 578 -17.33 -0.63 16.02
C GLY A 578 -16.60 0.14 14.93
N MET A 579 -16.63 -0.39 13.72
CA MET A 579 -16.01 0.24 12.55
C MET A 579 -16.96 0.28 11.36
N PHE A 580 -16.69 1.22 10.46
CA PHE A 580 -17.43 1.36 9.21
C PHE A 580 -16.70 0.60 8.10
N TYR A 581 -17.45 -0.21 7.37
CA TYR A 581 -16.94 -1.02 6.27
C TYR A 581 -17.82 -0.82 5.05
N PHE A 582 -17.23 -0.58 3.89
CA PHE A 582 -18.01 -0.43 2.67
C PHE A 582 -17.28 -1.00 1.46
N GLU A 583 -18.10 -1.47 0.52
CA GLU A 583 -17.66 -2.02 -0.74
C GLU A 583 -18.26 -1.19 -1.87
N ILE A 584 -17.46 -0.88 -2.88
CA ILE A 584 -17.92 -0.23 -4.11
C ILE A 584 -17.63 -1.16 -5.27
N GLU A 585 -18.66 -1.51 -6.03
CA GLU A 585 -18.58 -2.30 -7.24
C GLU A 585 -19.25 -1.52 -8.36
N ASN A 586 -18.48 -1.01 -9.32
CA ASN A 586 -18.97 -0.16 -10.40
C ASN A 586 -19.90 0.99 -9.90
N ASN A 587 -21.22 0.84 -10.03
CA ASN A 587 -22.26 1.82 -9.67
C ASN A 587 -23.09 1.41 -8.45
N ARG A 588 -22.61 0.45 -7.64
CA ARG A 588 -23.23 0.00 -6.39
C ARG A 588 -22.26 0.18 -5.22
N LEU A 589 -22.72 0.78 -4.14
CA LEU A 589 -22.03 0.88 -2.86
C LEU A 589 -22.86 0.12 -1.82
N ASP A 590 -22.25 -0.84 -1.12
CA ASP A 590 -22.85 -1.53 0.01
C ASP A 590 -22.01 -1.26 1.26
N ALA A 591 -22.63 -0.69 2.29
CA ALA A 591 -21.96 -0.25 3.50
C ALA A 591 -22.56 -0.93 4.74
N LYS A 592 -21.73 -1.05 5.79
CA LYS A 592 -22.06 -1.73 7.05
C LYS A 592 -21.37 -1.06 8.22
N PHE A 593 -22.05 -1.03 9.35
CA PHE A 593 -21.42 -0.80 10.65
C PHE A 593 -21.27 -2.12 11.39
N ILE A 594 -20.01 -2.50 11.64
CA ILE A 594 -19.64 -3.75 12.30
C ILE A 594 -19.22 -3.41 13.72
N ARG A 595 -20.04 -3.80 14.69
CA ARG A 595 -19.73 -3.59 16.11
C ARG A 595 -18.50 -4.39 16.52
N ARG A 596 -17.86 -3.97 17.61
CA ARG A 596 -16.78 -4.70 18.31
C ARG A 596 -17.16 -6.12 18.76
N THR A 597 -18.45 -6.45 18.77
CA THR A 597 -19.01 -7.78 19.06
C THR A 597 -19.15 -8.66 17.82
N GLY A 598 -18.89 -8.13 16.61
CA GLY A 598 -19.08 -8.80 15.33
C GLY A 598 -20.50 -8.66 14.75
N ILE A 599 -21.43 -8.04 15.49
CA ILE A 599 -22.80 -7.80 15.01
C ILE A 599 -22.80 -6.67 13.97
N ILE A 600 -23.46 -6.91 12.85
CA ILE A 600 -23.77 -5.88 11.86
C ILE A 600 -25.06 -5.20 12.30
N SER A 601 -24.96 -3.98 12.84
CA SER A 601 -26.14 -3.27 13.38
C SER A 601 -26.82 -2.35 12.39
N ASP A 602 -26.08 -1.94 11.38
CA ASP A 602 -26.65 -1.23 10.26
C ASP A 602 -25.98 -1.65 8.96
N GLN A 603 -26.76 -1.61 7.90
CA GLN A 603 -26.32 -1.84 6.53
C GLN A 603 -27.17 -0.97 5.61
N PHE A 604 -26.57 -0.47 4.54
CA PHE A 604 -27.32 0.26 3.52
C PHE A 604 -26.65 0.15 2.15
N THR A 605 -27.44 0.39 1.11
CA THR A 605 -26.99 0.36 -0.28
C THR A 605 -27.25 1.70 -0.95
N MET A 606 -26.27 2.18 -1.72
CA MET A 606 -26.42 3.28 -2.66
C MET A 606 -26.22 2.77 -4.08
N MET A 607 -27.04 3.22 -5.03
CA MET A 607 -26.94 2.83 -6.44
C MET A 607 -27.06 4.04 -7.35
N LYS A 608 -26.12 4.18 -8.28
CA LYS A 608 -26.14 5.19 -9.35
C LYS A 608 -26.54 4.55 -10.67
N ASP A 609 -27.04 5.34 -11.61
CA ASP A 609 -27.27 4.89 -12.98
C ASP A 609 -28.16 3.63 -13.11
N VAL A 610 -29.13 3.48 -12.22
CA VAL A 610 -30.14 2.39 -12.22
C VAL A 610 -31.52 2.91 -12.62
N ASN A 611 -32.50 2.01 -12.76
CA ASN A 611 -33.85 2.33 -13.27
C ASN A 611 -33.83 2.85 -14.71
N LYS A 612 -32.95 2.30 -15.53
CA LYS A 612 -32.73 2.75 -16.89
C LYS A 612 -33.81 2.22 -17.83
N THR A 613 -34.25 3.08 -18.74
CA THR A 613 -35.00 2.66 -19.93
C THR A 613 -34.05 2.68 -21.13
N THR A 614 -33.85 1.52 -21.75
CA THR A 614 -32.96 1.34 -22.90
C THR A 614 -33.77 0.95 -24.12
N ASN A 615 -33.58 1.66 -25.24
CA ASN A 615 -34.21 1.32 -26.51
C ASN A 615 -33.19 0.58 -27.39
N VAL A 616 -33.56 -0.60 -27.88
CA VAL A 616 -32.71 -1.45 -28.73
C VAL A 616 -33.47 -1.77 -30.02
N SER A 617 -32.81 -1.68 -31.16
CA SER A 617 -33.40 -2.06 -32.46
C SER A 617 -32.72 -3.30 -33.00
N ILE A 618 -33.52 -4.29 -33.41
CA ILE A 618 -33.05 -5.51 -34.07
C ILE A 618 -33.78 -5.70 -35.41
N ILE A 619 -33.17 -6.48 -36.30
CA ILE A 619 -33.84 -6.96 -37.51
C ILE A 619 -34.62 -8.23 -37.14
N SER A 620 -35.81 -8.42 -37.71
CA SER A 620 -36.59 -9.65 -37.55
C SER A 620 -35.74 -10.90 -37.80
N GLY A 621 -35.77 -11.84 -36.84
CA GLY A 621 -34.96 -13.07 -36.85
C GLY A 621 -33.56 -12.93 -36.25
N SER A 622 -33.12 -11.72 -35.89
CA SER A 622 -31.88 -11.49 -35.13
C SER A 622 -32.14 -11.51 -33.61
N SER A 623 -31.06 -11.57 -32.84
CA SER A 623 -31.08 -11.51 -31.37
C SER A 623 -30.34 -10.27 -30.85
N THR A 624 -30.63 -9.86 -29.62
CA THR A 624 -29.82 -8.87 -28.89
C THR A 624 -29.59 -9.33 -27.45
N THR A 625 -28.47 -8.90 -26.85
CA THR A 625 -28.21 -9.08 -25.42
C THR A 625 -28.70 -7.87 -24.65
N LEU A 626 -29.48 -8.11 -23.60
CA LEU A 626 -29.93 -7.12 -22.64
C LEU A 626 -29.16 -7.36 -21.33
N THR A 627 -28.67 -6.29 -20.70
CA THR A 627 -27.84 -6.38 -19.49
C THR A 627 -28.36 -5.41 -18.45
N ALA A 628 -28.70 -5.93 -17.26
CA ALA A 628 -29.11 -5.09 -16.12
C ALA A 628 -28.00 -4.11 -15.71
N SER A 629 -28.39 -2.91 -15.33
CA SER A 629 -27.49 -1.78 -15.03
C SER A 629 -26.67 -1.94 -13.76
N TRP A 630 -27.05 -2.82 -12.83
CA TRP A 630 -26.32 -3.08 -11.58
C TRP A 630 -25.42 -4.32 -11.68
N PRO A 631 -24.25 -4.32 -11.02
CA PRO A 631 -23.20 -5.30 -11.24
C PRO A 631 -23.40 -6.59 -10.46
N SER A 632 -24.01 -6.49 -9.29
CA SER A 632 -24.26 -7.60 -8.37
C SER A 632 -25.58 -7.37 -7.63
N GLY A 633 -26.21 -8.46 -7.21
CA GLY A 633 -27.56 -8.50 -6.68
C GLY A 633 -28.33 -9.68 -7.26
N THR A 634 -29.65 -9.58 -7.23
CA THR A 634 -30.54 -10.54 -7.90
C THR A 634 -31.04 -9.96 -9.22
N TYR A 635 -31.49 -10.83 -10.11
CA TYR A 635 -32.06 -10.44 -11.40
C TYR A 635 -33.33 -11.24 -11.60
N THR A 636 -34.46 -10.57 -11.73
CA THR A 636 -35.74 -11.21 -12.07
C THR A 636 -36.24 -10.60 -13.36
N TRP A 637 -35.97 -11.28 -14.48
CA TRP A 637 -36.43 -10.83 -15.79
C TRP A 637 -37.91 -11.16 -16.01
N SER A 638 -38.60 -10.32 -16.77
CA SER A 638 -39.95 -10.60 -17.31
C SER A 638 -40.07 -11.93 -18.09
N THR A 639 -38.95 -12.50 -18.53
CA THR A 639 -38.87 -13.83 -19.15
C THR A 639 -38.76 -14.99 -18.16
N GLY A 640 -38.58 -14.71 -16.87
CA GLY A 640 -38.26 -15.69 -15.82
C GLY A 640 -36.76 -15.97 -15.64
N ALA A 641 -35.88 -15.41 -16.48
CA ALA A 641 -34.44 -15.58 -16.35
C ALA A 641 -33.87 -14.86 -15.12
N THR A 642 -32.72 -15.34 -14.62
CA THR A 642 -32.09 -14.88 -13.36
C THR A 642 -30.63 -14.43 -13.47
N THR A 643 -30.08 -14.38 -14.68
CA THR A 643 -28.72 -13.88 -14.93
C THR A 643 -28.71 -12.37 -15.16
N ARG A 644 -27.57 -11.72 -14.93
CA ARG A 644 -27.41 -10.27 -15.17
C ARG A 644 -27.70 -9.87 -16.62
N SER A 645 -27.37 -10.75 -17.56
CA SER A 645 -27.61 -10.55 -18.98
C SER A 645 -28.42 -11.69 -19.55
N ILE A 646 -29.31 -11.37 -20.49
CA ILE A 646 -30.10 -12.33 -21.26
C ILE A 646 -29.99 -12.03 -22.74
N THR A 647 -30.11 -13.07 -23.57
CA THR A 647 -30.23 -12.90 -25.03
C THR A 647 -31.68 -13.12 -25.42
N VAL A 648 -32.25 -12.18 -26.16
CA VAL A 648 -33.65 -12.20 -26.61
C VAL A 648 -33.73 -12.06 -28.12
N SER A 649 -34.71 -12.73 -28.71
CA SER A 649 -34.99 -12.68 -30.16
C SER A 649 -36.50 -12.52 -30.41
N PRO A 650 -37.12 -11.41 -29.96
CA PRO A 650 -38.56 -11.25 -30.11
C PRO A 650 -38.97 -11.17 -31.59
N ALA A 651 -40.13 -11.74 -31.92
CA ALA A 651 -40.68 -11.69 -33.29
C ALA A 651 -41.35 -10.33 -33.63
N ALA A 652 -41.69 -9.55 -32.61
CA ALA A 652 -42.34 -8.24 -32.72
C ALA A 652 -41.81 -7.29 -31.64
N ASN A 653 -42.14 -6.00 -31.72
CA ASN A 653 -41.75 -5.03 -30.69
C ASN A 653 -42.14 -5.55 -29.30
N THR A 654 -41.16 -5.68 -28.42
CA THR A 654 -41.34 -6.30 -27.10
C THR A 654 -40.61 -5.48 -26.05
N THR A 655 -41.27 -5.25 -24.91
CA THR A 655 -40.64 -4.63 -23.75
C THR A 655 -40.25 -5.71 -22.74
N TYR A 656 -38.99 -5.71 -22.35
CA TYR A 656 -38.48 -6.57 -21.28
C TYR A 656 -38.20 -5.71 -20.05
N THR A 657 -38.46 -6.26 -18.87
CA THR A 657 -38.05 -5.66 -17.60
C THR A 657 -37.17 -6.61 -16.81
N VAL A 658 -36.30 -6.06 -15.97
CA VAL A 658 -35.50 -6.79 -14.98
C VAL A 658 -35.53 -6.03 -13.66
N ARG A 659 -35.69 -6.76 -12.55
CA ARG A 659 -35.76 -6.20 -11.20
C ARG A 659 -34.70 -6.82 -10.29
N ASP A 660 -34.18 -6.03 -9.35
CA ASP A 660 -33.37 -6.53 -8.24
C ASP A 660 -34.31 -6.82 -7.05
N ASN A 661 -34.54 -8.12 -6.81
CA ASN A 661 -35.39 -8.76 -5.80
C ASN A 661 -36.88 -8.85 -6.16
N ALA A 662 -37.54 -9.94 -5.74
CA ALA A 662 -38.95 -10.24 -6.02
C ALA A 662 -39.94 -9.42 -5.18
N SER A 663 -39.51 -8.84 -4.05
CA SER A 663 -40.39 -8.16 -3.09
C SER A 663 -40.50 -6.63 -3.23
N ALA A 664 -39.70 -5.97 -4.10
CA ALA A 664 -39.66 -4.50 -4.12
C ALA A 664 -39.41 -3.91 -5.52
N THR A 665 -40.30 -3.01 -5.96
CA THR A 665 -40.20 -2.24 -7.21
C THR A 665 -39.14 -1.13 -7.18
N CYS A 666 -38.13 -1.22 -6.29
CA CYS A 666 -37.17 -0.14 -6.03
C CYS A 666 -36.17 0.11 -7.16
N VAL A 667 -35.74 -0.98 -7.80
CA VAL A 667 -34.74 -1.01 -8.87
C VAL A 667 -35.29 -1.87 -10.01
N THR A 668 -35.58 -1.25 -11.15
CA THR A 668 -36.16 -1.89 -12.33
C THR A 668 -35.66 -1.23 -13.59
N ASP A 669 -34.91 -1.97 -14.40
CA ASP A 669 -34.59 -1.54 -15.76
C ASP A 669 -35.65 -2.00 -16.75
N VAL A 670 -35.85 -1.21 -17.79
CA VAL A 670 -36.79 -1.42 -18.88
C VAL A 670 -36.01 -1.44 -20.20
N PHE A 671 -36.29 -2.40 -21.06
CA PHE A 671 -35.69 -2.53 -22.38
C PHE A 671 -36.79 -2.60 -23.43
N ASN A 672 -36.91 -1.57 -24.27
CA ASN A 672 -37.83 -1.58 -25.41
C ASN A 672 -37.08 -2.10 -26.64
N VAL A 673 -37.40 -3.31 -27.07
CA VAL A 673 -36.80 -3.93 -28.25
C VAL A 673 -37.74 -3.72 -29.44
N THR A 674 -37.31 -2.86 -30.37
CA THR A 674 -38.00 -2.62 -31.64
C THR A 674 -37.51 -3.63 -32.68
N VAL A 675 -38.44 -4.39 -33.25
CA VAL A 675 -38.16 -5.38 -34.30
C VAL A 675 -38.52 -4.78 -35.64
N ASN A 676 -37.51 -4.35 -36.38
CA ASN A 676 -37.70 -3.86 -37.73
C ASN A 676 -37.91 -5.07 -38.64
N SER A 677 -38.98 -5.04 -39.45
CA SER A 677 -39.10 -5.97 -40.56
C SER A 677 -37.88 -5.77 -41.44
N GLY A 678 -37.03 -6.80 -41.56
CA GLY A 678 -36.04 -6.79 -42.63
C GLY A 678 -36.82 -6.53 -43.91
N ALA A 679 -36.45 -5.50 -44.66
CA ALA A 679 -37.15 -5.16 -45.89
C ALA A 679 -37.27 -6.43 -46.74
N ARG A 680 -38.47 -7.00 -46.81
CA ARG A 680 -38.78 -7.97 -47.85
C ARG A 680 -38.70 -7.16 -49.13
N VAL A 681 -37.73 -7.48 -49.98
CA VAL A 681 -37.90 -7.21 -51.41
C VAL A 681 -39.13 -8.02 -51.81
N GLN A 682 -40.28 -7.34 -51.86
CA GLN A 682 -41.52 -7.90 -52.35
C GLN A 682 -41.33 -8.09 -53.86
N THR A 683 -41.04 -9.34 -54.25
CA THR A 683 -41.01 -9.75 -55.66
C THR A 683 -42.42 -10.11 -56.08
N ASP A 684 -43.29 -9.10 -56.24
CA ASP A 684 -44.56 -9.27 -56.94
C ASP A 684 -44.90 -7.97 -57.70
N VAL A 685 -44.34 -7.84 -58.91
CA VAL A 685 -44.87 -6.99 -59.97
C VAL A 685 -44.98 -7.88 -61.22
N PRO A 686 -46.11 -7.84 -61.96
CA PRO A 686 -46.31 -8.68 -63.15
C PRO A 686 -45.17 -8.45 -64.15
N VAL A 687 -44.69 -9.53 -64.77
CA VAL A 687 -43.63 -9.52 -65.78
C VAL A 687 -44.02 -8.62 -66.95
N ALA A 688 -43.57 -7.37 -66.91
CA ALA A 688 -43.27 -6.58 -68.10
C ALA A 688 -41.77 -6.76 -68.38
N ALA A 689 -41.42 -7.03 -69.63
CA ALA A 689 -40.08 -7.42 -70.08
C ALA A 689 -38.94 -6.63 -69.38
N ALA A 690 -38.04 -7.35 -68.71
CA ALA A 690 -36.98 -6.77 -67.91
C ALA A 690 -36.08 -5.85 -68.76
N TYR A 691 -35.94 -4.60 -68.33
CA TYR A 691 -34.95 -3.67 -68.84
C TYR A 691 -33.57 -4.14 -68.39
N THR A 692 -32.70 -4.56 -69.30
CA THR A 692 -31.36 -5.05 -68.97
C THR A 692 -30.34 -3.94 -69.14
N LEU A 693 -29.53 -3.68 -68.12
CA LEU A 693 -28.35 -2.81 -68.19
C LEU A 693 -27.10 -3.69 -68.22
N LYS A 694 -26.30 -3.59 -69.28
CA LYS A 694 -25.01 -4.30 -69.43
C LYS A 694 -23.88 -3.30 -69.47
N ILE A 695 -22.87 -3.49 -68.62
CA ILE A 695 -21.69 -2.63 -68.53
C ILE A 695 -20.43 -3.46 -68.69
N GLN A 696 -19.56 -3.06 -69.63
CA GLN A 696 -18.28 -3.72 -69.87
C GLN A 696 -17.17 -2.70 -70.22
N PRO A 697 -15.97 -2.82 -69.65
CA PRO A 697 -15.61 -3.73 -68.55
C PRO A 697 -16.17 -3.23 -67.20
N THR A 698 -16.34 -4.14 -66.23
CA THR A 698 -16.75 -3.79 -64.84
C THR A 698 -15.57 -3.43 -63.95
N PHE A 699 -14.35 -3.74 -64.37
CA PHE A 699 -13.08 -3.25 -63.82
C PHE A 699 -12.39 -2.43 -64.90
N VAL A 700 -12.21 -1.12 -64.67
CA VAL A 700 -11.72 -0.17 -65.68
C VAL A 700 -10.65 0.73 -65.09
N LYS A 701 -9.57 0.99 -65.83
CA LYS A 701 -8.56 1.97 -65.39
C LYS A 701 -9.06 3.38 -65.65
N LYS A 702 -8.68 4.31 -64.77
CA LYS A 702 -8.97 5.74 -64.93
C LYS A 702 -8.52 6.22 -66.31
N GLY A 703 -9.40 6.92 -67.02
CA GLY A 703 -9.16 7.41 -68.38
C GLY A 703 -9.53 6.43 -69.50
N GLN A 704 -9.84 5.16 -69.19
CA GLN A 704 -10.48 4.25 -70.14
C GLN A 704 -12.00 4.45 -70.15
N SER A 705 -12.65 3.94 -71.21
CA SER A 705 -14.09 4.03 -71.35
C SER A 705 -14.79 2.72 -70.96
N ILE A 706 -15.98 2.84 -70.40
CA ILE A 706 -16.93 1.74 -70.24
C ILE A 706 -18.01 1.82 -71.31
N ASN A 707 -18.38 0.68 -71.88
CA ASN A 707 -19.57 0.58 -72.71
C ASN A 707 -20.77 0.26 -71.83
N VAL A 708 -21.82 1.07 -71.93
CA VAL A 708 -23.09 0.88 -71.23
C VAL A 708 -24.18 0.64 -72.28
N GLN A 709 -24.85 -0.50 -72.18
CA GLN A 709 -25.90 -0.90 -73.11
C GLN A 709 -27.19 -1.23 -72.38
N THR A 710 -28.31 -0.77 -72.94
CA THR A 710 -29.66 -1.18 -72.57
C THR A 710 -30.27 -2.04 -73.68
N ASN A 711 -31.27 -2.85 -73.34
CA ASN A 711 -32.07 -3.59 -74.33
C ASN A 711 -33.23 -2.76 -74.91
N SER A 712 -33.30 -1.47 -74.60
CA SER A 712 -34.27 -0.51 -75.13
C SER A 712 -33.62 0.36 -76.22
N GLY A 713 -34.32 0.57 -77.33
CA GLY A 713 -33.95 1.60 -78.33
C GLY A 713 -34.31 3.02 -77.88
N GLU A 714 -34.85 3.17 -76.68
CA GLU A 714 -35.35 4.44 -76.14
C GLU A 714 -34.26 5.24 -75.42
N LYS A 715 -34.44 6.56 -75.36
CA LYS A 715 -33.55 7.45 -74.59
C LYS A 715 -33.64 7.15 -73.10
N THR A 716 -32.58 6.54 -72.57
CA THR A 716 -32.41 6.15 -71.17
C THR A 716 -31.48 7.13 -70.47
N THR A 717 -31.86 7.58 -69.28
CA THR A 717 -30.96 8.32 -68.39
C THR A 717 -30.36 7.37 -67.36
N ILE A 718 -29.05 7.39 -67.17
CA ILE A 718 -28.35 6.69 -66.09
C ILE A 718 -27.65 7.67 -65.15
N ALA A 719 -27.52 7.30 -63.88
CA ALA A 719 -26.74 7.99 -62.88
C ALA A 719 -25.60 7.08 -62.38
N ILE A 720 -24.38 7.60 -62.39
CA ILE A 720 -23.22 7.01 -61.73
C ILE A 720 -23.20 7.56 -60.31
N VAL A 721 -23.28 6.67 -59.31
CA VAL A 721 -23.26 7.02 -57.88
C VAL A 721 -22.05 6.40 -57.20
N ASP A 722 -21.48 7.11 -56.24
CA ASP A 722 -20.43 6.56 -55.37
C ASP A 722 -21.03 5.69 -54.25
N ILE A 723 -20.17 5.09 -53.41
CA ILE A 723 -20.56 4.23 -52.29
C ILE A 723 -21.36 4.95 -51.19
N SER A 724 -21.29 6.28 -51.10
CA SER A 724 -22.09 7.08 -50.16
C SER A 724 -23.49 7.36 -50.71
N GLY A 725 -23.77 6.99 -51.97
CA GLY A 725 -25.04 7.20 -52.64
C GLY A 725 -25.15 8.53 -53.38
N ARG A 726 -24.07 9.34 -53.41
CA ARG A 726 -24.06 10.63 -54.12
C ARG A 726 -23.94 10.41 -55.63
N ILE A 727 -24.74 11.15 -56.41
CA ILE A 727 -24.67 11.15 -57.88
C ILE A 727 -23.44 11.95 -58.32
N VAL A 728 -22.56 11.28 -59.05
CA VAL A 728 -21.27 11.82 -59.53
C VAL A 728 -21.38 12.26 -60.99
N LYS A 729 -22.16 11.53 -61.80
CA LYS A 729 -22.39 11.84 -63.21
C LYS A 729 -23.74 11.30 -63.65
N THR A 730 -24.41 12.00 -64.56
CA THR A 730 -25.63 11.53 -65.22
C THR A 730 -25.39 11.52 -66.74
N VAL A 731 -25.81 10.46 -67.42
CA VAL A 731 -25.63 10.31 -68.88
C VAL A 731 -26.94 9.85 -69.48
N GLN A 732 -27.34 10.46 -70.60
CA GLN A 732 -28.51 10.03 -71.35
C GLN A 732 -28.09 9.48 -72.71
N PHE A 733 -28.58 8.30 -73.07
CA PHE A 733 -28.24 7.61 -74.32
C PHE A 733 -29.39 6.71 -74.80
N ALA A 734 -29.39 6.26 -76.05
CA ALA A 734 -30.35 5.30 -76.57
C ALA A 734 -29.62 4.05 -77.05
N GLY A 735 -30.03 2.85 -76.61
CA GLY A 735 -29.38 1.58 -76.94
C GLY A 735 -28.03 1.38 -76.25
N ALA A 736 -26.97 2.07 -76.68
CA ALA A 736 -25.64 1.95 -76.09
C ALA A 736 -24.88 3.28 -76.09
N ALA A 737 -23.97 3.45 -75.13
CA ALA A 737 -23.05 4.58 -75.07
C ALA A 737 -21.70 4.19 -74.48
N LEU A 738 -20.66 4.86 -74.97
CA LEU A 738 -19.33 4.82 -74.39
C LEU A 738 -19.19 5.97 -73.37
N ILE A 739 -18.75 5.66 -72.15
CA ILE A 739 -18.59 6.64 -71.08
C ILE A 739 -17.14 6.64 -70.61
N GLU A 740 -16.47 7.77 -70.78
CA GLU A 740 -15.12 7.96 -70.25
C GLU A 740 -15.11 8.15 -68.74
N THR A 741 -14.13 7.50 -68.10
CA THR A 741 -13.94 7.51 -66.63
C THR A 741 -12.91 8.52 -66.13
N HIS A 742 -12.35 9.39 -66.99
CA HIS A 742 -11.28 10.34 -66.62
C HIS A 742 -11.66 11.25 -65.42
N GLY A 743 -12.94 11.56 -65.26
CA GLY A 743 -13.47 12.39 -64.16
C GLY A 743 -13.85 11.64 -62.89
N LEU A 744 -13.68 10.31 -62.84
CA LEU A 744 -13.94 9.48 -61.67
C LEU A 744 -12.61 9.21 -60.93
N GLN A 745 -12.65 9.23 -59.60
CA GLN A 745 -11.50 8.80 -58.79
C GLN A 745 -11.46 7.27 -58.72
N ALA A 746 -10.31 6.69 -58.34
CA ALA A 746 -10.28 5.25 -58.09
C ALA A 746 -11.24 4.90 -56.94
N GLY A 747 -12.07 3.88 -57.16
CA GLY A 747 -13.13 3.52 -56.23
C GLY A 747 -14.23 2.67 -56.83
N THR A 748 -15.17 2.26 -55.98
CA THR A 748 -16.37 1.54 -56.40
C THR A 748 -17.50 2.52 -56.71
N TYR A 749 -18.13 2.33 -57.86
CA TYR A 749 -19.32 3.09 -58.27
C TYR A 749 -20.45 2.15 -58.68
N PHE A 750 -21.68 2.66 -58.63
CA PHE A 750 -22.85 1.98 -59.15
C PHE A 750 -23.48 2.81 -60.25
N ILE A 751 -23.78 2.18 -61.38
CA ILE A 751 -24.51 2.82 -62.48
C ILE A 751 -25.97 2.36 -62.39
N LYS A 752 -26.87 3.33 -62.28
CA LYS A 752 -28.30 3.14 -62.05
C LYS A 752 -29.10 3.76 -63.18
N VAL A 753 -30.10 3.05 -63.70
CA VAL A 753 -31.10 3.67 -64.61
C VAL A 753 -32.00 4.61 -63.79
N LYS A 754 -32.19 5.83 -64.28
CA LYS A 754 -33.02 6.88 -63.68
C LYS A 754 -34.35 6.98 -64.43
N ASP A 755 -35.21 5.98 -64.23
CA ASP A 755 -36.62 6.02 -64.64
C ASP A 755 -37.49 5.40 -63.55
N ASN A 756 -38.65 6.01 -63.29
CA ASN A 756 -39.55 5.72 -62.18
C ASN A 756 -40.28 4.37 -62.31
N LYS A 757 -40.04 3.62 -63.39
CA LYS A 757 -40.70 2.35 -63.68
C LYS A 757 -39.76 1.15 -63.75
N THR A 758 -38.44 1.34 -63.77
CA THR A 758 -37.50 0.20 -63.85
C THR A 758 -36.19 0.43 -63.10
N ALA A 759 -35.79 -0.53 -62.27
CA ALA A 759 -34.57 -0.48 -61.48
C ALA A 759 -33.52 -1.46 -62.04
N ALA A 760 -32.57 -0.97 -62.82
CA ALA A 760 -31.37 -1.71 -63.20
C ALA A 760 -30.13 -1.02 -62.62
N THR A 761 -29.32 -1.76 -61.87
CA THR A 761 -28.09 -1.27 -61.23
C THR A 761 -26.95 -2.24 -61.51
N GLN A 762 -25.78 -1.75 -61.91
CA GLN A 762 -24.58 -2.56 -62.01
C GLN A 762 -23.38 -1.86 -61.37
N LYS A 763 -22.56 -2.64 -60.63
CA LYS A 763 -21.32 -2.18 -60.00
C LYS A 763 -20.21 -2.07 -61.04
N ILE A 764 -19.42 -1.00 -60.94
CA ILE A 764 -18.12 -0.87 -61.59
C ILE A 764 -17.04 -0.53 -60.55
N VAL A 765 -15.80 -0.89 -60.85
CA VAL A 765 -14.63 -0.49 -60.08
C VAL A 765 -13.68 0.26 -61.01
N VAL A 766 -13.41 1.52 -60.66
CA VAL A 766 -12.39 2.33 -61.32
C VAL A 766 -11.10 2.14 -60.55
N THR A 767 -10.03 1.69 -61.22
CA THR A 767 -8.69 1.61 -60.64
C THR A 767 -7.84 2.76 -61.14
N GLU A 768 -6.73 3.04 -60.46
CA GLU A 768 -5.69 3.95 -60.99
C GLU A 768 -5.16 3.48 -62.37
#